data_AF-A0A914D661-F1
#
_entry.id   AF-A0A914D661-F1
#
_cell.length_a   1.000
_cell.length_b   1.000
_cell.length_c   1.000
_cell.angle_alpha   90.00
_cell.angle_beta   90.00
_cell.angle_gamma   90.00
#
_symmetry.space_group_name_H-M   'P 1'
#
loop_
_entity.id
_entity.type
_entity.pdbx_description
1 polymer ?
#
loop_
_entity_poly.entity_id
_entity_poly.type
_entity_poly.pdbx_seq_one_letter_code
_entity_poly.pdbx_strand_id
1 'polypeptide(L)'
;MKKSIPDEKVSPHLIQRKFVWLLIGLLIALKSSLVRSYTSTDFEVHRNWMSLTYNLPLKDWYYSNISIWTLDYPPFFSYFEKSLSTVAAFYNKSILTLQEEPLFNNDVLIFQRVSVIVTDFLYFIAAIFLSESIIETLEWGKASLKHRLKLGLFVLMAFNPGLILLDNIHFQYNSMLYGLLCLAISAIQRDSPITGALIFAILLNFKHIFLYYVPAFVLYFAFKYILPFNREIVRRVFNLGVAVLTPVILSFGPFMYQGGFEAFQQILSRLFPFKRGLTHSYWAPNFWAIYNFYDYALYKLLKLFKLQTYCQTWFENCGKYAPTYTSGLVEEYEHSVLPNITPPLTLVFIGIYLLPLFLLYVSNVKEKFLVSIILSAYSFYLFGWHVHEKAILMVSIPMTLLVFKNLKYKDVFLLLSTTAHASLFPLLFTPLENLVKYCLVLAYFVLNIYIFFYCYRLKAGHLVVGFNKSFFLLLIGLEVYKTSIHHIVFGSSLEFLPLMLTSLICSIGVMHSYFNFLYVTFFEDFIVKSAKIKCLKREQKIKDSVEKISNLDSIHYIGGIDISICTTVPDIAIISYSVMEYPGLEPVFTDDQVVYLPVPYIPEYLIIREAEALVEIVLKNSHIPVDVLLIDGNGRFHSRRCGLATHVGYLTGIPTIGVSKSFLSSVIINDGFPKEEVNCLENKIHEKCRALKNAAILSIDGIDADLVRIVRPESSVNPLYVSSGYMVDLETATTMVIKCLRESIPEPIRLCDLRSRALVDKFFNV
;
A
#
# COMPACT_ATOMS: atom_id res chain seq x y z
N MET A 1 18.23 56.62 -10.46
CA MET A 1 18.14 55.37 -11.24
C MET A 1 18.68 54.20 -10.41
N LYS A 2 17.82 53.53 -9.63
CA LYS A 2 18.11 52.19 -9.09
C LYS A 2 17.31 51.21 -9.96
N LYS A 3 17.98 50.54 -10.89
CA LYS A 3 17.37 49.46 -11.68
C LYS A 3 17.05 48.31 -10.73
N SER A 4 15.76 48.04 -10.56
CA SER A 4 15.25 46.80 -9.99
C SER A 4 15.70 45.65 -10.89
N ILE A 5 16.50 44.74 -10.34
CA ILE A 5 16.77 43.43 -10.94
C ILE A 5 15.43 42.68 -10.94
N PRO A 6 14.97 42.13 -12.07
CA PRO A 6 13.79 41.28 -12.05
C PRO A 6 14.17 39.97 -11.37
N ASP A 7 13.54 39.68 -10.23
CA ASP A 7 13.47 38.33 -9.70
C ASP A 7 12.73 37.48 -10.73
N GLU A 8 13.47 36.78 -11.60
CA GLU A 8 12.94 35.66 -12.36
C GLU A 8 12.48 34.60 -11.37
N LYS A 9 11.19 34.67 -10.99
CA LYS A 9 10.49 33.57 -10.32
C LYS A 9 10.48 32.37 -11.27
N VAL A 10 11.53 31.57 -11.21
CA VAL A 10 11.60 30.27 -11.88
C VAL A 10 10.37 29.48 -11.45
N SER A 11 9.56 29.04 -12.42
CA SER A 11 8.33 28.33 -12.10
C SER A 11 8.64 27.07 -11.27
N PRO A 12 7.89 26.76 -10.20
CA PRO A 12 8.12 25.58 -9.36
C PRO A 12 8.22 24.27 -10.16
N HIS A 13 7.50 24.21 -11.27
CA HIS A 13 7.50 23.11 -12.22
C HIS A 13 8.86 22.89 -12.91
N LEU A 14 9.62 23.96 -13.23
CA LEU A 14 10.93 23.84 -13.87
C LEU A 14 12.00 23.32 -12.88
N ILE A 15 11.94 23.77 -11.63
CA ILE A 15 12.85 23.32 -10.56
C ILE A 15 12.64 21.82 -10.30
N GLN A 16 11.39 21.37 -10.26
CA GLN A 16 11.07 19.97 -10.02
C GLN A 16 11.47 19.07 -11.18
N ARG A 17 11.30 19.51 -12.44
CA ARG A 17 11.82 18.77 -13.60
C ARG A 17 13.34 18.61 -13.55
N LYS A 18 14.08 19.66 -13.22
CA LYS A 18 15.54 19.58 -13.02
C LYS A 18 15.89 18.60 -11.90
N PHE A 19 15.12 18.60 -10.81
CA PHE A 19 15.32 17.67 -9.70
C PHE A 19 15.08 16.20 -10.08
N VAL A 20 14.05 15.91 -10.88
CA VAL A 20 13.81 14.56 -11.42
C VAL A 20 14.99 14.08 -12.27
N TRP A 21 15.53 14.93 -13.15
CA TRP A 21 16.72 14.59 -13.94
C TRP A 21 17.98 14.39 -13.09
N LEU A 22 18.15 15.17 -12.02
CA LEU A 22 19.23 14.94 -11.05
C LEU A 22 19.11 13.57 -10.39
N LEU A 23 17.91 13.18 -9.97
CA LEU A 23 17.64 11.86 -9.38
C LEU A 23 17.92 10.72 -10.38
N ILE A 24 17.55 10.89 -11.65
CA ILE A 24 17.89 9.93 -12.71
C ILE A 24 19.42 9.83 -12.87
N GLY A 25 20.14 10.97 -12.85
CA GLY A 25 21.60 10.97 -12.88
C GLY A 25 22.23 10.21 -11.71
N LEU A 26 21.70 10.39 -10.49
CA LEU A 26 22.14 9.63 -9.30
C LEU A 26 21.86 8.13 -9.43
N LEU A 27 20.70 7.75 -9.98
CA LEU A 27 20.36 6.35 -10.24
C LEU A 27 21.30 5.72 -11.27
N ILE A 28 21.64 6.44 -12.34
CA ILE A 28 22.61 5.97 -13.34
C ILE A 28 23.99 5.81 -12.71
N ALA A 29 24.42 6.75 -11.86
CA ALA A 29 25.69 6.65 -11.14
C ALA A 29 25.71 5.43 -10.20
N LEU A 30 24.63 5.19 -9.46
CA LEU A 30 24.46 4.00 -8.61
C LEU A 30 24.49 2.71 -9.44
N LYS A 31 23.75 2.63 -10.54
CA LYS A 31 23.75 1.44 -11.41
C LYS A 31 25.12 1.21 -12.06
N SER A 32 25.82 2.29 -12.43
CA SER A 32 27.17 2.23 -12.98
C SER A 32 28.20 1.72 -11.97
N SER A 33 28.04 2.04 -10.67
CA SER A 33 28.94 1.51 -9.64
C SER A 33 28.74 0.00 -9.38
N LEU A 34 27.60 -0.55 -9.81
CA LEU A 34 27.28 -1.98 -9.69
C LEU A 34 27.76 -2.82 -10.89
N VAL A 35 28.41 -2.23 -11.91
CA VAL A 35 28.83 -2.96 -13.12
C VAL A 35 29.64 -4.24 -12.82
N ARG A 36 30.51 -4.20 -11.80
CA ARG A 36 31.37 -5.31 -11.38
C ARG A 36 30.78 -6.21 -10.28
N SER A 37 29.50 -6.06 -9.95
CA SER A 37 28.84 -6.94 -8.99
C SER A 37 28.68 -8.36 -9.56
N TYR A 38 28.31 -9.29 -8.69
CA TYR A 38 27.88 -10.66 -9.00
C TYR A 38 27.12 -10.79 -10.34
N THR A 39 27.43 -11.85 -11.08
CA THR A 39 26.80 -12.20 -12.36
C THR A 39 26.08 -13.54 -12.22
N SER A 40 24.80 -13.60 -12.56
CA SER A 40 24.05 -14.86 -12.56
C SER A 40 24.21 -15.62 -13.89
N THR A 41 23.63 -16.81 -13.97
CA THR A 41 23.49 -17.57 -15.22
C THR A 41 22.75 -16.80 -16.31
N ASP A 42 21.88 -15.84 -15.96
CA ASP A 42 21.10 -15.06 -16.92
C ASP A 42 22.01 -14.18 -17.83
N PHE A 43 23.24 -13.84 -17.40
CA PHE A 43 24.24 -13.18 -18.26
C PHE A 43 24.47 -13.99 -19.53
N GLU A 44 24.79 -15.27 -19.32
CA GLU A 44 25.09 -16.20 -20.38
C GLU A 44 23.86 -16.51 -21.23
N VAL A 45 22.68 -16.65 -20.61
CA VAL A 45 21.41 -16.83 -21.33
C VAL A 45 21.18 -15.71 -22.35
N HIS A 46 21.24 -14.46 -21.92
CA HIS A 46 21.03 -13.31 -22.81
C HIS A 46 22.18 -13.13 -23.82
N ARG A 47 23.44 -13.42 -23.43
CA ARG A 47 24.58 -13.40 -24.35
C ARG A 47 24.38 -14.41 -25.47
N ASN A 48 23.97 -15.62 -25.11
CA ASN A 48 23.67 -16.68 -26.07
C ASN A 48 22.49 -16.31 -26.98
N TRP A 49 21.43 -15.70 -26.45
CA TRP A 49 20.31 -15.21 -27.26
C TRP A 49 20.73 -14.16 -28.30
N MET A 50 21.58 -13.20 -27.92
CA MET A 50 22.17 -12.25 -28.87
C MET A 50 22.98 -12.97 -29.96
N SER A 51 23.85 -13.91 -29.56
CA SER A 51 24.68 -14.69 -30.47
C SER A 51 23.84 -15.54 -31.45
N LEU A 52 22.84 -16.24 -30.94
CA LEU A 52 21.93 -17.10 -31.69
C LEU A 52 21.13 -16.28 -32.72
N THR A 53 20.52 -15.18 -32.30
CA THR A 53 19.74 -14.31 -33.19
C THR A 53 20.63 -13.62 -34.23
N TYR A 54 21.89 -13.34 -33.89
CA TYR A 54 22.85 -12.77 -34.83
C TYR A 54 23.23 -13.74 -35.94
N ASN A 55 23.63 -14.96 -35.58
CA ASN A 55 24.26 -15.92 -36.48
C ASN A 55 23.29 -16.84 -37.24
N LEU A 56 22.10 -17.12 -36.69
CA LEU A 56 21.15 -18.06 -37.29
C LEU A 56 20.01 -17.34 -38.04
N PRO A 57 19.47 -17.95 -39.11
CA PRO A 57 18.26 -17.46 -39.75
C PRO A 57 17.04 -17.63 -38.84
N LEU A 58 16.01 -16.81 -39.05
CA LEU A 58 14.83 -16.72 -38.18
C LEU A 58 14.17 -18.07 -37.89
N LYS A 59 14.02 -18.93 -38.90
CA LYS A 59 13.43 -20.27 -38.78
C LYS A 59 14.14 -21.19 -37.77
N ASP A 60 15.42 -20.96 -37.49
CA ASP A 60 16.23 -21.85 -36.65
C ASP A 60 16.31 -21.35 -35.20
N TRP A 61 15.80 -20.14 -34.91
CA TRP A 61 15.98 -19.48 -33.61
C TRP A 61 15.46 -20.30 -32.42
N TYR A 62 14.26 -20.90 -32.54
CA TYR A 62 13.65 -21.69 -31.46
C TYR A 62 13.94 -23.19 -31.55
N TYR A 63 14.70 -23.62 -32.56
CA TYR A 63 15.10 -25.01 -32.78
C TYR A 63 16.53 -25.29 -32.36
N SER A 64 17.41 -24.29 -32.39
CA SER A 64 18.81 -24.43 -32.01
C SER A 64 18.96 -24.98 -30.59
N ASN A 65 19.82 -25.98 -30.47
CA ASN A 65 20.21 -26.65 -29.23
C ASN A 65 21.74 -26.66 -29.05
N ILE A 66 22.45 -25.75 -29.75
CA ILE A 66 23.91 -25.64 -29.68
C ILE A 66 24.37 -25.32 -28.25
N SER A 67 23.60 -24.52 -27.52
CA SER A 67 23.77 -24.30 -26.09
C SER A 67 22.51 -24.73 -25.36
N ILE A 68 22.66 -25.08 -24.08
CA ILE A 68 21.55 -25.40 -23.17
C ILE A 68 20.61 -24.20 -22.95
N TRP A 69 21.10 -22.97 -23.17
CA TRP A 69 20.36 -21.74 -22.93
C TRP A 69 19.52 -21.33 -24.15
N THR A 70 18.39 -22.02 -24.35
CA THR A 70 17.50 -21.78 -25.50
C THR A 70 16.65 -20.52 -25.37
N LEU A 71 16.09 -20.04 -26.48
CA LEU A 71 15.13 -18.93 -26.47
C LEU A 71 13.81 -19.38 -25.82
N ASP A 72 13.52 -18.82 -24.65
CA ASP A 72 12.35 -19.18 -23.84
C ASP A 72 11.33 -18.03 -23.73
N TYR A 73 11.59 -16.89 -24.39
CA TYR A 73 10.73 -15.70 -24.37
C TYR A 73 10.00 -15.52 -25.71
N PRO A 74 8.84 -14.82 -25.72
CA PRO A 74 8.08 -14.66 -26.95
C PRO A 74 8.82 -13.76 -27.98
N PRO A 75 8.41 -13.83 -29.27
CA PRO A 75 9.24 -13.34 -30.38
C PRO A 75 9.69 -11.88 -30.32
N PHE A 76 8.91 -10.96 -29.74
CA PHE A 76 9.37 -9.56 -29.62
C PHE A 76 10.61 -9.43 -28.76
N PHE A 77 10.79 -10.28 -27.74
CA PHE A 77 12.03 -10.28 -26.98
C PHE A 77 13.21 -10.78 -27.81
N SER A 78 13.00 -11.80 -28.65
CA SER A 78 14.02 -12.29 -29.59
C SER A 78 14.42 -11.21 -30.61
N TYR A 79 13.47 -10.40 -31.09
CA TYR A 79 13.78 -9.23 -31.94
C TYR A 79 14.55 -8.15 -31.19
N PHE A 80 14.25 -7.95 -29.91
CA PHE A 80 15.03 -7.06 -29.05
C PHE A 80 16.47 -7.57 -28.89
N GLU A 81 16.67 -8.86 -28.63
CA GLU A 81 18.01 -9.48 -28.58
C GLU A 81 18.75 -9.37 -29.92
N LYS A 82 18.04 -9.51 -31.05
CA LYS A 82 18.62 -9.25 -32.39
C LYS A 82 19.07 -7.80 -32.56
N SER A 83 18.31 -6.86 -32.01
CA SER A 83 18.66 -5.43 -32.07
C SER A 83 19.90 -5.17 -31.23
N LEU A 84 19.96 -5.72 -30.01
CA LEU A 84 21.14 -5.64 -29.15
C LEU A 84 22.36 -6.31 -29.79
N SER A 85 22.20 -7.48 -30.42
CA SER A 85 23.31 -8.17 -31.08
C SER A 85 23.87 -7.38 -32.24
N THR A 86 23.03 -6.63 -32.95
CA THR A 86 23.50 -5.70 -33.99
C THR A 86 24.37 -4.59 -33.40
N VAL A 87 24.00 -4.03 -32.24
CA VAL A 87 24.82 -3.04 -31.52
C VAL A 87 26.11 -3.68 -30.98
N ALA A 88 26.03 -4.89 -30.43
CA ALA A 88 27.19 -5.64 -29.95
C ALA A 88 28.22 -5.90 -31.07
N ALA A 89 27.76 -6.17 -32.29
CA ALA A 89 28.62 -6.39 -33.44
C ALA A 89 29.48 -5.17 -33.79
N PHE A 90 29.00 -3.95 -33.49
CA PHE A 90 29.77 -2.72 -33.63
C PHE A 90 30.76 -2.51 -32.48
N TYR A 91 30.43 -2.96 -31.26
CA TYR A 91 31.29 -2.85 -30.09
C TYR A 91 32.41 -3.89 -30.10
N ASN A 92 32.06 -5.18 -30.08
CA ASN A 92 32.99 -6.30 -30.23
C ASN A 92 32.25 -7.56 -30.71
N LYS A 93 32.59 -8.04 -31.91
CA LYS A 93 31.99 -9.25 -32.51
C LYS A 93 32.24 -10.53 -31.69
N SER A 94 33.28 -10.59 -30.86
CA SER A 94 33.57 -11.80 -30.07
C SER A 94 32.47 -12.12 -29.04
N ILE A 95 31.66 -11.13 -28.65
CA ILE A 95 30.47 -11.31 -27.78
C ILE A 95 29.44 -12.24 -28.46
N LEU A 96 29.40 -12.22 -29.78
CA LEU A 96 28.41 -12.91 -30.62
C LEU A 96 28.92 -14.25 -31.13
N THR A 97 29.97 -14.81 -30.52
CA THR A 97 30.43 -16.16 -30.85
C THR A 97 29.37 -17.16 -30.39
N LEU A 98 28.89 -18.01 -31.30
CA LEU A 98 27.95 -19.08 -30.99
C LEU A 98 28.73 -20.34 -30.63
N GLN A 99 28.56 -20.79 -29.39
CA GLN A 99 29.29 -21.93 -28.83
C GLN A 99 28.46 -22.58 -27.73
N GLU A 100 28.76 -23.85 -27.43
CA GLU A 100 28.09 -24.62 -26.38
C GLU A 100 28.45 -24.08 -24.98
N GLU A 101 29.76 -23.86 -24.75
CA GLU A 101 30.29 -23.42 -23.46
C GLU A 101 29.98 -21.95 -23.15
N PRO A 102 29.73 -21.59 -21.88
CA PRO A 102 29.54 -20.20 -21.45
C PRO A 102 30.70 -19.29 -21.84
N LEU A 103 30.40 -18.08 -22.32
CA LEU A 103 31.39 -17.07 -22.67
C LEU A 103 31.25 -15.90 -21.72
N PHE A 104 32.25 -15.73 -20.87
CA PHE A 104 32.32 -14.61 -19.96
C PHE A 104 33.67 -13.91 -20.06
N ASN A 105 33.64 -12.62 -20.40
CA ASN A 105 34.81 -11.74 -20.43
C ASN A 105 34.38 -10.29 -20.13
N ASN A 106 35.35 -9.39 -20.00
CA ASN A 106 35.07 -7.98 -19.67
C ASN A 106 34.21 -7.27 -20.72
N ASP A 107 34.31 -7.63 -22.00
CA ASP A 107 33.51 -7.03 -23.06
C ASP A 107 32.04 -7.43 -22.96
N VAL A 108 31.77 -8.73 -22.71
CA VAL A 108 30.42 -9.23 -22.42
C VAL A 108 29.85 -8.52 -21.20
N LEU A 109 30.63 -8.46 -20.11
CA LEU A 109 30.22 -7.83 -18.86
C LEU A 109 29.83 -6.37 -19.05
N ILE A 110 30.71 -5.56 -19.66
CA ILE A 110 30.48 -4.12 -19.84
C ILE A 110 29.31 -3.89 -20.80
N PHE A 111 29.28 -4.59 -21.94
CA PHE A 111 28.23 -4.42 -22.93
C PHE A 111 26.85 -4.69 -22.33
N GLN A 112 26.69 -5.84 -21.67
CA GLN A 112 25.42 -6.24 -21.08
C GLN A 112 25.01 -5.32 -19.92
N ARG A 113 25.93 -4.90 -19.03
CA ARG A 113 25.58 -3.95 -17.96
C ARG A 113 25.14 -2.60 -18.51
N VAL A 114 25.82 -2.10 -19.54
CA VAL A 114 25.47 -0.82 -20.18
C VAL A 114 24.14 -0.94 -20.92
N SER A 115 23.86 -2.05 -21.60
CA SER A 115 22.58 -2.23 -22.32
C SER A 115 21.39 -2.18 -21.37
N VAL A 116 21.48 -2.83 -20.19
CA VAL A 116 20.44 -2.73 -19.15
C VAL A 116 20.22 -1.28 -18.72
N ILE A 117 21.28 -0.57 -18.33
CA ILE A 117 21.20 0.85 -17.90
C ILE A 117 20.59 1.73 -18.98
N VAL A 118 20.94 1.53 -20.25
CA VAL A 118 20.38 2.28 -21.38
C VAL A 118 18.88 1.99 -21.54
N THR A 119 18.47 0.72 -21.49
CA THR A 119 17.05 0.37 -21.61
C THR A 119 16.19 0.84 -20.43
N ASP A 120 16.80 1.05 -19.25
CA ASP A 120 16.11 1.57 -18.06
C ASP A 120 15.62 3.01 -18.24
N PHE A 121 16.13 3.77 -19.22
CA PHE A 121 15.56 5.08 -19.55
C PHE A 121 14.08 5.00 -19.92
N LEU A 122 13.66 3.92 -20.60
CA LEU A 122 12.24 3.69 -20.89
C LEU A 122 11.44 3.60 -19.58
N TYR A 123 11.97 2.89 -18.58
CA TYR A 123 11.33 2.77 -17.27
C TYR A 123 11.21 4.12 -16.56
N PHE A 124 12.28 4.91 -16.52
CA PHE A 124 12.26 6.21 -15.86
C PHE A 124 11.25 7.16 -16.51
N ILE A 125 11.22 7.22 -17.84
CA ILE A 125 10.23 8.02 -18.58
C ILE A 125 8.81 7.52 -18.32
N ALA A 126 8.59 6.20 -18.35
CA ALA A 126 7.31 5.60 -18.07
C ALA A 126 6.83 5.86 -16.62
N ALA A 127 7.73 5.83 -15.64
CA ALA A 127 7.44 6.13 -14.24
C ALA A 127 7.02 7.59 -14.04
N ILE A 128 7.61 8.54 -14.78
CA ILE A 128 7.18 9.95 -14.79
C ILE A 128 5.74 10.05 -15.30
N PHE A 129 5.47 9.53 -16.51
CA PHE A 129 4.12 9.58 -17.09
C PHE A 129 3.07 8.86 -16.24
N LEU A 130 3.46 7.74 -15.64
CA LEU A 130 2.59 7.00 -14.74
C LEU A 130 2.27 7.83 -13.50
N SER A 131 3.28 8.42 -12.86
CA SER A 131 3.09 9.27 -11.67
C SER A 131 2.15 10.45 -11.96
N GLU A 132 2.28 11.07 -13.13
CA GLU A 132 1.37 12.12 -13.57
C GLU A 132 -0.05 11.59 -13.73
N SER A 133 -0.24 10.52 -14.51
CA SER A 133 -1.58 9.96 -14.77
C SER A 133 -2.31 9.47 -13.52
N ILE A 134 -1.60 8.92 -12.54
CA ILE A 134 -2.18 8.41 -11.29
C ILE A 134 -2.60 9.57 -10.39
N ILE A 135 -1.79 10.63 -10.29
CA ILE A 135 -2.06 11.74 -9.35
C ILE A 135 -3.02 12.78 -9.93
N GLU A 136 -3.00 12.99 -11.25
CA GLU A 136 -3.96 13.87 -11.95
C GLU A 136 -5.41 13.41 -11.73
N THR A 137 -5.62 12.09 -11.73
CA THR A 137 -6.93 11.45 -11.55
C THR A 137 -7.43 11.44 -10.09
N LEU A 138 -6.73 12.09 -9.15
CA LEU A 138 -7.24 12.32 -7.79
C LEU A 138 -8.26 13.47 -7.79
N GLU A 139 -9.44 13.21 -7.21
CA GLU A 139 -10.51 14.20 -6.99
C GLU A 139 -10.13 15.26 -5.93
N TRP A 140 -9.05 15.02 -5.19
CA TRP A 140 -8.60 15.80 -4.05
C TRP A 140 -7.15 16.26 -4.22
N GLY A 141 -6.71 17.14 -3.32
CA GLY A 141 -5.35 17.68 -3.26
C GLY A 141 -5.17 18.90 -4.17
N LYS A 142 -4.62 19.97 -3.60
CA LYS A 142 -4.21 21.15 -4.38
C LYS A 142 -2.97 20.84 -5.23
N ALA A 143 -2.66 21.73 -6.16
CA ALA A 143 -1.53 21.59 -7.08
C ALA A 143 -0.20 21.29 -6.35
N SER A 144 0.13 22.02 -5.29
CA SER A 144 1.34 21.82 -4.47
C SER A 144 1.46 20.40 -3.90
N LEU A 145 0.37 19.86 -3.34
CA LEU A 145 0.32 18.50 -2.83
C LEU A 145 0.41 17.48 -3.97
N LYS A 146 -0.34 17.66 -5.07
CA LYS A 146 -0.25 16.81 -6.25
C LYS A 146 1.17 16.76 -6.80
N HIS A 147 1.91 17.87 -6.78
CA HIS A 147 3.33 17.90 -7.14
C HIS A 147 4.19 17.05 -6.21
N ARG A 148 3.99 17.13 -4.89
CA ARG A 148 4.70 16.28 -3.92
C ARG A 148 4.41 14.80 -4.13
N LEU A 149 3.13 14.46 -4.36
CA LEU A 149 2.69 13.10 -4.62
C LEU A 149 3.28 12.52 -5.90
N LYS A 150 3.32 13.30 -7.00
CA LYS A 150 3.94 12.89 -8.27
C LYS A 150 5.42 12.55 -8.06
N LEU A 151 6.16 13.43 -7.38
CA LEU A 151 7.57 13.19 -7.06
C LEU A 151 7.76 11.99 -6.14
N GLY A 152 6.95 11.86 -5.09
CA GLY A 152 7.04 10.74 -4.16
C GLY A 152 6.79 9.40 -4.84
N LEU A 153 5.78 9.33 -5.70
CA LEU A 153 5.47 8.12 -6.47
C LEU A 153 6.59 7.79 -7.48
N PHE A 154 7.10 8.79 -8.21
CA PHE A 154 8.24 8.60 -9.10
C PHE A 154 9.47 8.06 -8.35
N VAL A 155 9.80 8.64 -7.20
CA VAL A 155 10.94 8.23 -6.38
C VAL A 155 10.81 6.79 -5.91
N LEU A 156 9.65 6.38 -5.39
CA LEU A 156 9.44 5.00 -4.95
C LEU A 156 9.51 3.99 -6.10
N MET A 157 9.00 4.35 -7.28
CA MET A 157 9.12 3.50 -8.47
C MET A 157 10.58 3.41 -8.94
N ALA A 158 11.26 4.54 -9.13
CA ALA A 158 12.60 4.61 -9.70
C ALA A 158 13.68 4.00 -8.81
N PHE A 159 13.54 4.11 -7.48
CA PHE A 159 14.48 3.56 -6.50
C PHE A 159 14.08 2.17 -5.98
N ASN A 160 13.16 1.47 -6.65
CA ASN A 160 12.71 0.15 -6.20
C ASN A 160 13.87 -0.86 -6.13
N PRO A 161 14.21 -1.40 -4.94
CA PRO A 161 15.35 -2.30 -4.78
C PRO A 161 15.20 -3.57 -5.61
N GLY A 162 13.98 -4.10 -5.76
CA GLY A 162 13.74 -5.33 -6.51
C GLY A 162 14.19 -5.23 -7.96
N LEU A 163 13.90 -4.10 -8.62
CA LEU A 163 14.35 -3.86 -9.99
C LEU A 163 15.87 -3.64 -10.07
N ILE A 164 16.45 -2.90 -9.12
CA ILE A 164 17.90 -2.68 -9.09
C ILE A 164 18.64 -4.02 -8.90
N LEU A 165 18.22 -4.83 -7.93
CA LEU A 165 18.84 -6.13 -7.63
C LEU A 165 18.68 -7.11 -8.79
N LEU A 166 17.49 -7.19 -9.40
CA LEU A 166 17.25 -8.15 -10.49
C LEU A 166 17.93 -7.73 -11.80
N ASP A 167 17.93 -6.45 -12.13
CA ASP A 167 18.44 -6.01 -13.43
C ASP A 167 19.95 -5.71 -13.39
N ASN A 168 20.40 -4.99 -12.35
CA ASN A 168 21.76 -4.43 -12.32
C ASN A 168 22.76 -5.32 -11.57
N ILE A 169 22.28 -6.30 -10.80
CA ILE A 169 23.13 -7.31 -10.14
C ILE A 169 22.86 -8.67 -10.77
N HIS A 170 21.67 -9.24 -10.58
CA HIS A 170 21.33 -10.57 -11.10
C HIS A 170 21.34 -10.66 -12.63
N PHE A 171 21.07 -9.56 -13.34
CA PHE A 171 21.04 -9.41 -14.80
C PHE A 171 19.76 -9.85 -15.49
N GLN A 172 18.86 -8.90 -15.69
CA GLN A 172 17.61 -9.05 -16.44
C GLN A 172 17.20 -7.68 -17.02
N TYR A 173 16.26 -7.69 -17.97
CA TYR A 173 15.68 -6.46 -18.56
C TYR A 173 14.28 -6.15 -17.96
N ASN A 174 14.06 -6.37 -16.67
CA ASN A 174 12.71 -6.23 -16.11
C ASN A 174 12.22 -4.78 -16.08
N SER A 175 13.09 -3.82 -15.78
CA SER A 175 12.73 -2.39 -15.73
C SER A 175 12.15 -1.94 -17.07
N MET A 176 12.75 -2.32 -18.20
CA MET A 176 12.19 -2.06 -19.54
C MET A 176 10.75 -2.61 -19.68
N LEU A 177 10.54 -3.85 -19.26
CA LEU A 177 9.24 -4.53 -19.35
C LEU A 177 8.18 -3.91 -18.41
N TYR A 178 8.58 -3.58 -17.17
CA TYR A 178 7.74 -2.81 -16.26
C TYR A 178 7.51 -1.39 -16.77
N GLY A 179 8.40 -0.83 -17.57
CA GLY A 179 8.21 0.44 -18.28
C GLY A 179 7.03 0.35 -19.25
N LEU A 180 6.96 -0.71 -20.06
CA LEU A 180 5.80 -0.97 -20.93
C LEU A 180 4.52 -1.18 -20.11
N LEU A 181 4.58 -1.91 -18.99
CA LEU A 181 3.43 -2.05 -18.09
C LEU A 181 2.97 -0.68 -17.55
N CYS A 182 3.91 0.15 -17.11
CA CYS A 182 3.65 1.49 -16.60
C CYS A 182 2.99 2.37 -17.66
N LEU A 183 3.45 2.30 -18.91
CA LEU A 183 2.83 3.03 -20.03
C LEU A 183 1.41 2.51 -20.34
N ALA A 184 1.19 1.20 -20.31
CA ALA A 184 -0.15 0.63 -20.51
C ALA A 184 -1.13 1.07 -19.42
N ILE A 185 -0.71 1.01 -18.15
CA ILE A 185 -1.51 1.51 -17.01
C ILE A 185 -1.75 3.02 -17.16
N SER A 186 -0.71 3.80 -17.47
CA SER A 186 -0.83 5.25 -17.64
C SER A 186 -1.80 5.64 -18.76
N ALA A 187 -1.82 4.90 -19.86
CA ALA A 187 -2.76 5.12 -20.96
C ALA A 187 -4.22 4.84 -20.53
N ILE A 188 -4.44 3.74 -19.78
CA ILE A 188 -5.75 3.40 -19.22
C ILE A 188 -6.24 4.46 -18.22
N GLN A 189 -5.36 4.99 -17.38
CA GLN A 189 -5.69 6.05 -16.41
C GLN A 189 -6.00 7.39 -17.08
N ARG A 190 -5.41 7.66 -18.25
CA ARG A 190 -5.71 8.84 -19.09
C ARG A 190 -6.89 8.62 -20.05
N ASP A 191 -7.72 7.62 -19.78
CA ASP A 191 -8.91 7.28 -20.58
C ASP A 191 -8.61 6.98 -22.06
N SER A 192 -7.42 6.44 -22.33
CA SER A 192 -6.99 5.92 -23.65
C SER A 192 -6.87 4.39 -23.63
N PRO A 193 -8.00 3.65 -23.51
CA PRO A 193 -7.99 2.22 -23.27
C PRO A 193 -7.41 1.42 -24.45
N ILE A 194 -7.61 1.86 -25.70
CA ILE A 194 -7.05 1.18 -26.88
C ILE A 194 -5.52 1.24 -26.91
N THR A 195 -4.94 2.41 -26.59
CA THR A 195 -3.49 2.55 -26.45
C THR A 195 -2.96 1.65 -25.34
N GLY A 196 -3.67 1.59 -24.21
CA GLY A 196 -3.36 0.68 -23.11
C GLY A 196 -3.38 -0.80 -23.53
N ALA A 197 -4.40 -1.23 -24.29
CA ALA A 197 -4.50 -2.58 -24.83
C ALA A 197 -3.35 -2.91 -25.76
N LEU A 198 -3.02 -2.00 -26.68
CA LEU A 198 -1.92 -2.16 -27.64
C LEU A 198 -0.58 -2.35 -26.91
N ILE A 199 -0.25 -1.46 -25.97
CA ILE A 199 1.02 -1.53 -25.22
C ILE A 199 1.08 -2.80 -24.35
N PHE A 200 -0.04 -3.18 -23.71
CA PHE A 200 -0.08 -4.40 -22.93
C PHE A 200 0.06 -5.66 -23.81
N ALA A 201 -0.56 -5.68 -24.99
CA ALA A 201 -0.38 -6.77 -25.95
C ALA A 201 1.07 -6.86 -26.46
N ILE A 202 1.74 -5.72 -26.68
CA ILE A 202 3.18 -5.68 -26.96
C ILE A 202 3.96 -6.32 -25.80
N LEU A 203 3.69 -5.93 -24.56
CA LEU A 203 4.35 -6.48 -23.37
C LEU A 203 4.17 -8.01 -23.24
N LEU A 204 2.98 -8.55 -23.50
CA LEU A 204 2.74 -9.99 -23.50
C LEU A 204 3.60 -10.73 -24.53
N ASN A 205 3.90 -10.10 -25.66
CA ASN A 205 4.79 -10.62 -26.69
C ASN A 205 6.28 -10.44 -26.37
N PHE A 206 6.63 -9.66 -25.34
CA PHE A 206 7.98 -9.59 -24.78
C PHE A 206 8.21 -10.60 -23.65
N LYS A 207 7.24 -10.80 -22.74
CA LYS A 207 7.40 -11.76 -21.64
C LYS A 207 6.04 -12.29 -21.20
N HIS A 208 5.86 -13.61 -21.27
CA HIS A 208 4.59 -14.26 -21.00
C HIS A 208 4.19 -14.25 -19.51
N ILE A 209 5.10 -13.93 -18.57
CA ILE A 209 4.76 -13.82 -17.14
C ILE A 209 3.67 -12.75 -16.87
N PHE A 210 3.55 -11.74 -17.75
CA PHE A 210 2.52 -10.71 -17.66
C PHE A 210 1.11 -11.23 -17.95
N LEU A 211 0.95 -12.51 -18.36
CA LEU A 211 -0.34 -13.20 -18.40
C LEU A 211 -1.05 -13.17 -17.04
N TYR A 212 -0.33 -12.99 -15.93
CA TYR A 212 -0.91 -12.84 -14.59
C TYR A 212 -1.90 -11.67 -14.50
N TYR A 213 -1.79 -10.65 -15.36
CA TYR A 213 -2.72 -9.52 -15.40
C TYR A 213 -3.86 -9.68 -16.41
N VAL A 214 -3.82 -10.69 -17.29
CA VAL A 214 -4.81 -10.83 -18.37
C VAL A 214 -6.25 -10.90 -17.84
N PRO A 215 -6.59 -11.68 -16.78
CA PRO A 215 -7.95 -11.67 -16.25
C PRO A 215 -8.42 -10.27 -15.83
N ALA A 216 -7.55 -9.49 -15.19
CA ALA A 216 -7.86 -8.12 -14.79
C ALA A 216 -8.11 -7.18 -15.98
N PHE A 217 -7.26 -7.26 -17.01
CA PHE A 217 -7.42 -6.48 -18.25
C PHE A 217 -8.71 -6.89 -18.99
N VAL A 218 -8.95 -8.19 -19.15
CA VAL A 218 -10.16 -8.70 -19.82
C VAL A 218 -11.42 -8.20 -19.13
N LEU A 219 -11.50 -8.29 -17.79
CA LEU A 219 -12.67 -7.77 -17.07
C LEU A 219 -12.79 -6.25 -17.17
N TYR A 220 -11.68 -5.52 -17.14
CA TYR A 220 -11.71 -4.07 -17.33
C TYR A 220 -12.29 -3.69 -18.70
N PHE A 221 -11.81 -4.31 -19.78
CA PHE A 221 -12.32 -4.05 -21.12
C PHE A 221 -13.76 -4.54 -21.28
N ALA A 222 -14.11 -5.70 -20.73
CA ALA A 222 -15.47 -6.21 -20.75
C ALA A 222 -16.44 -5.22 -20.10
N PHE A 223 -16.21 -4.83 -18.84
CA PHE A 223 -17.15 -4.01 -18.07
C PHE A 223 -17.09 -2.52 -18.38
N LYS A 224 -15.89 -1.94 -18.56
CA LYS A 224 -15.74 -0.49 -18.76
C LYS A 224 -15.80 -0.07 -20.23
N TYR A 225 -15.21 -0.88 -21.12
CA TYR A 225 -15.05 -0.50 -22.52
C TYR A 225 -16.12 -1.11 -23.45
N ILE A 226 -16.51 -2.37 -23.27
CA ILE A 226 -17.45 -3.08 -24.17
C ILE A 226 -18.89 -2.99 -23.67
N LEU A 227 -19.15 -3.26 -22.39
CA LEU A 227 -20.48 -3.40 -21.78
C LEU A 227 -21.48 -2.27 -22.07
N PRO A 228 -21.10 -1.00 -22.26
CA PRO A 228 -22.08 0.01 -22.66
C PRO A 228 -22.72 -0.41 -24.01
N PHE A 229 -23.84 -1.12 -24.01
CA PHE A 229 -24.43 -1.75 -25.20
C PHE A 229 -25.13 -0.70 -26.07
N ASN A 230 -24.33 0.05 -26.83
CA ASN A 230 -24.80 1.07 -27.77
C ASN A 230 -24.30 0.76 -29.20
N ARG A 231 -24.69 1.60 -30.17
CA ARG A 231 -24.31 1.43 -31.60
C ARG A 231 -22.80 1.39 -31.83
N GLU A 232 -22.01 1.95 -30.92
CA GLU A 232 -20.54 1.98 -31.00
C GLU A 232 -19.87 0.68 -30.55
N ILE A 233 -20.63 -0.34 -30.12
CA ILE A 233 -20.04 -1.60 -29.63
C ILE A 233 -19.21 -2.30 -30.71
N VAL A 234 -19.69 -2.34 -31.96
CA VAL A 234 -18.98 -2.98 -33.08
C VAL A 234 -17.63 -2.29 -33.31
N ARG A 235 -17.62 -0.95 -33.35
CA ARG A 235 -16.38 -0.18 -33.50
C ARG A 235 -15.42 -0.40 -32.33
N ARG A 236 -15.92 -0.44 -31.09
CA ARG A 236 -15.08 -0.67 -29.90
C ARG A 236 -14.46 -2.06 -29.91
N VAL A 237 -15.25 -3.11 -30.20
CA VAL A 237 -14.74 -4.48 -30.32
C VAL A 237 -13.74 -4.59 -31.46
N PHE A 238 -14.03 -4.00 -32.63
CA PHE A 238 -13.09 -3.97 -33.76
C PHE A 238 -11.77 -3.29 -33.38
N ASN A 239 -11.81 -2.08 -32.82
CA ASN A 239 -10.62 -1.34 -32.43
C ASN A 239 -9.78 -2.09 -31.37
N LEU A 240 -10.45 -2.72 -30.40
CA LEU A 240 -9.78 -3.54 -29.39
C LEU A 240 -9.15 -4.78 -30.02
N GLY A 241 -9.87 -5.46 -30.91
CA GLY A 241 -9.37 -6.60 -31.67
C GLY A 241 -8.12 -6.24 -32.48
N VAL A 242 -8.14 -5.12 -33.21
CA VAL A 242 -6.98 -4.61 -33.96
C VAL A 242 -5.80 -4.33 -33.02
N ALA A 243 -6.04 -3.66 -31.89
CA ALA A 243 -4.98 -3.33 -30.93
C ALA A 243 -4.31 -4.56 -30.30
N VAL A 244 -5.06 -5.64 -30.08
CA VAL A 244 -4.53 -6.88 -29.48
C VAL A 244 -3.92 -7.80 -30.54
N LEU A 245 -4.56 -7.97 -31.69
CA LEU A 245 -4.12 -8.90 -32.74
C LEU A 245 -2.90 -8.37 -33.51
N THR A 246 -2.77 -7.05 -33.69
CA THR A 246 -1.64 -6.49 -34.46
C THR A 246 -0.28 -6.86 -33.86
N PRO A 247 -0.02 -6.66 -32.55
CA PRO A 247 1.22 -7.12 -31.92
C PRO A 247 1.45 -8.63 -32.04
N VAL A 248 0.40 -9.45 -31.87
CA VAL A 248 0.51 -10.92 -31.96
C VAL A 248 0.90 -11.35 -33.37
N ILE A 249 0.27 -10.77 -34.40
CA ILE A 249 0.58 -11.04 -35.81
C ILE A 249 2.01 -10.60 -36.14
N LEU A 250 2.45 -9.42 -35.70
CA LEU A 250 3.82 -8.95 -35.93
C LEU A 250 4.87 -9.78 -35.19
N SER A 251 4.51 -10.32 -34.04
CA SER A 251 5.38 -11.15 -33.20
C SER A 251 5.56 -12.55 -33.81
N PHE A 252 4.46 -13.30 -33.95
CA PHE A 252 4.48 -14.70 -34.37
C PHE A 252 4.40 -14.90 -35.90
N GLY A 253 3.84 -13.94 -36.64
CA GLY A 253 3.60 -14.04 -38.08
C GLY A 253 4.84 -14.36 -38.91
N PRO A 254 6.01 -13.73 -38.69
CA PRO A 254 7.23 -14.05 -39.42
C PRO A 254 7.69 -15.50 -39.25
N PHE A 255 7.53 -16.08 -38.04
CA PHE A 255 7.85 -17.48 -37.77
C PHE A 255 6.85 -18.43 -38.44
N MET A 256 5.56 -18.11 -38.35
CA MET A 256 4.50 -18.88 -39.01
C MET A 256 4.61 -18.86 -40.53
N TYR A 257 5.06 -17.73 -41.11
CA TYR A 257 5.29 -17.61 -42.54
C TYR A 257 6.43 -18.52 -43.02
N GLN A 258 7.51 -18.67 -42.24
CA GLN A 258 8.67 -19.47 -42.62
C GLN A 258 8.53 -20.96 -42.30
N GLY A 259 7.93 -21.31 -41.16
CA GLY A 259 7.88 -22.69 -40.65
C GLY A 259 6.46 -23.21 -40.39
N GLY A 260 5.44 -22.52 -40.89
CA GLY A 260 4.04 -22.94 -40.76
C GLY A 260 3.55 -23.02 -39.32
N PHE A 261 2.56 -23.88 -39.09
CA PHE A 261 1.97 -24.10 -37.75
C PHE A 261 2.93 -24.82 -36.79
N GLU A 262 3.85 -25.63 -37.30
CA GLU A 262 4.86 -26.34 -36.50
C GLU A 262 5.80 -25.36 -35.79
N ALA A 263 6.23 -24.28 -36.47
CA ALA A 263 7.03 -23.23 -35.83
C ALA A 263 6.29 -22.55 -34.68
N PHE A 264 4.99 -22.32 -34.82
CA PHE A 264 4.16 -21.79 -33.74
C PHE A 264 4.09 -22.75 -32.54
N GLN A 265 3.87 -24.04 -32.79
CA GLN A 265 3.88 -25.07 -31.75
C GLN A 265 5.23 -25.18 -31.04
N GLN A 266 6.33 -25.09 -31.80
CA GLN A 266 7.68 -25.11 -31.24
C GLN A 266 7.90 -23.93 -30.28
N ILE A 267 7.52 -22.71 -30.68
CA ILE A 267 7.64 -21.54 -29.81
C ILE A 267 6.80 -21.72 -28.55
N LEU A 268 5.55 -22.19 -28.67
CA LEU A 268 4.70 -22.44 -27.49
C LEU A 268 5.30 -23.48 -26.53
N SER A 269 5.94 -24.53 -27.06
CA SER A 269 6.60 -25.56 -26.23
C SER A 269 7.78 -25.01 -25.42
N ARG A 270 8.48 -24.00 -25.95
CA ARG A 270 9.56 -23.28 -25.26
C ARG A 270 9.04 -22.31 -24.20
N LEU A 271 7.96 -21.59 -24.52
CA LEU A 271 7.35 -20.61 -23.60
C LEU A 271 6.73 -21.27 -22.36
N PHE A 272 6.14 -22.46 -22.51
CA PHE A 272 5.43 -23.16 -21.44
C PHE A 272 6.03 -24.56 -21.21
N PRO A 273 7.22 -24.66 -20.59
CA PRO A 273 7.85 -25.95 -20.32
C PRO A 273 7.15 -26.64 -19.14
N PHE A 274 6.36 -27.69 -19.43
CA PHE A 274 5.53 -28.38 -18.43
C PHE A 274 6.30 -29.29 -17.46
N LYS A 275 7.62 -29.48 -17.62
CA LYS A 275 8.44 -30.42 -16.84
C LYS A 275 9.11 -29.82 -15.59
N ARG A 276 8.57 -28.74 -15.01
CA ARG A 276 9.11 -28.09 -13.82
C ARG A 276 8.18 -28.34 -12.64
N GLY A 277 8.71 -28.88 -11.54
CA GLY A 277 7.93 -29.22 -10.36
C GLY A 277 7.45 -28.02 -9.54
N LEU A 278 6.63 -28.29 -8.52
CA LEU A 278 5.97 -27.29 -7.68
C LEU A 278 6.96 -26.42 -6.87
N THR A 279 8.10 -26.98 -6.49
CA THR A 279 9.12 -26.29 -5.70
C THR A 279 10.35 -25.99 -6.53
N HIS A 280 10.72 -24.71 -6.53
CA HIS A 280 11.99 -24.25 -7.07
C HIS A 280 13.08 -24.24 -5.99
N SER A 281 14.35 -24.11 -6.40
CA SER A 281 15.53 -24.17 -5.53
C SER A 281 15.55 -23.21 -4.34
N TYR A 282 14.80 -22.12 -4.47
CA TYR A 282 14.56 -21.14 -3.43
C TYR A 282 13.04 -21.05 -3.35
N TRP A 283 12.42 -21.76 -2.40
CA TRP A 283 10.96 -21.80 -2.29
C TRP A 283 10.38 -20.39 -2.49
N ALA A 284 9.66 -20.16 -3.58
CA ALA A 284 9.03 -18.87 -3.80
C ALA A 284 8.08 -18.61 -2.61
N PRO A 285 8.07 -17.41 -2.02
CA PRO A 285 7.29 -17.19 -0.81
C PRO A 285 5.80 -17.04 -1.12
N ASN A 286 5.18 -18.17 -1.42
CA ASN A 286 3.80 -18.34 -1.82
C ASN A 286 3.08 -19.33 -0.88
N PHE A 287 1.87 -19.75 -1.22
CA PHE A 287 1.11 -20.67 -0.39
C PHE A 287 1.81 -22.04 -0.25
N TRP A 288 2.46 -22.52 -1.30
CA TRP A 288 3.09 -23.84 -1.35
C TRP A 288 4.29 -23.95 -0.41
N ALA A 289 5.05 -22.88 -0.21
CA ALA A 289 6.13 -22.86 0.79
C ALA A 289 5.61 -23.14 2.22
N ILE A 290 4.43 -22.60 2.56
CA ILE A 290 3.78 -22.89 3.85
C ILE A 290 3.33 -24.36 3.87
N TYR A 291 2.66 -24.81 2.82
CA TYR A 291 2.17 -26.19 2.69
C TYR A 291 3.29 -27.22 2.87
N ASN A 292 4.42 -27.01 2.17
CA ASN A 292 5.61 -27.87 2.23
C ASN A 292 6.26 -27.87 3.61
N PHE A 293 6.32 -26.71 4.27
CA PHE A 293 6.81 -26.63 5.65
C PHE A 293 5.91 -27.41 6.61
N TYR A 294 4.59 -27.30 6.48
CA TYR A 294 3.66 -28.07 7.30
C TYR A 294 3.79 -29.57 7.08
N ASP A 295 3.91 -30.02 5.82
CA ASP A 295 4.15 -31.42 5.49
C ASP A 295 5.44 -31.94 6.15
N TYR A 296 6.52 -31.14 6.06
CA TYR A 296 7.80 -31.47 6.66
C TYR A 296 7.72 -31.55 8.20
N ALA A 297 7.07 -30.57 8.83
CA ALA A 297 6.91 -30.50 10.27
C ALA A 297 6.07 -31.68 10.79
N LEU A 298 4.96 -32.00 10.11
CA LEU A 298 4.11 -33.15 10.43
C LEU A 298 4.89 -34.45 10.31
N TYR A 299 5.65 -34.64 9.24
CA TYR A 299 6.50 -35.83 9.06
C TYR A 299 7.49 -36.00 10.23
N LYS A 300 8.17 -34.91 10.63
CA LYS A 300 9.12 -34.93 11.74
C LYS A 300 8.44 -35.21 13.09
N LEU A 301 7.28 -34.62 13.36
CA LEU A 301 6.52 -34.85 14.59
C LEU A 301 6.03 -36.31 14.68
N LEU A 302 5.47 -36.84 13.59
CA LEU A 302 4.99 -38.23 13.53
C LEU A 302 6.14 -39.23 13.74
N LYS A 303 7.32 -38.94 13.18
CA LYS A 303 8.53 -39.74 13.41
C LYS A 303 9.03 -39.64 14.85
N LEU A 304 9.03 -38.44 15.44
CA LEU A 304 9.50 -38.19 16.80
C LEU A 304 8.66 -38.94 17.84
N PHE A 305 7.34 -38.91 17.71
CA PHE A 305 6.41 -39.58 18.62
C PHE A 305 6.13 -41.05 18.26
N LYS A 306 6.79 -41.61 17.23
CA LYS A 306 6.56 -42.96 16.72
C LYS A 306 5.08 -43.25 16.38
N LEU A 307 4.33 -42.22 15.99
CA LEU A 307 2.89 -42.32 15.69
C LEU A 307 2.60 -42.92 14.31
N GLN A 308 3.63 -43.14 13.50
CA GLN A 308 3.52 -43.75 12.17
C GLN A 308 2.85 -45.13 12.20
N THR A 309 3.04 -45.90 13.27
CA THR A 309 2.41 -47.21 13.46
C THR A 309 0.89 -47.13 13.68
N TYR A 310 0.38 -46.02 14.23
CA TYR A 310 -1.05 -45.83 14.48
C TYR A 310 -1.81 -45.30 13.26
N CYS A 311 -1.10 -44.71 12.30
CA CYS A 311 -1.66 -44.15 11.07
C CYS A 311 -1.20 -44.94 9.82
N GLN A 312 -1.02 -46.27 9.95
CA GLN A 312 -0.49 -47.13 8.88
C GLN A 312 -1.21 -46.94 7.54
N THR A 313 -2.54 -46.96 7.53
CA THR A 313 -3.34 -46.83 6.30
C THR A 313 -3.17 -45.47 5.61
N TRP A 314 -2.90 -44.40 6.37
CA TRP A 314 -2.61 -43.07 5.81
C TRP A 314 -1.19 -43.01 5.24
N PHE A 315 -0.20 -43.56 5.96
CA PHE A 315 1.19 -43.61 5.51
C PHE A 315 1.40 -44.54 4.29
N GLU A 316 0.65 -45.63 4.19
CA GLU A 316 0.65 -46.51 3.01
C GLU A 316 0.16 -45.78 1.75
N ASN A 317 -0.72 -44.79 1.90
CA ASN A 317 -1.29 -44.02 0.80
C ASN A 317 -0.54 -42.69 0.53
N CYS A 318 -0.02 -42.02 1.56
CA CYS A 318 0.51 -40.65 1.47
C CYS A 318 1.91 -40.44 2.06
N GLY A 319 2.53 -41.43 2.71
CA GLY A 319 3.79 -41.23 3.45
C GLY A 319 4.92 -42.22 3.17
N LYS A 320 5.04 -42.62 1.90
CA LYS A 320 6.05 -43.58 1.44
C LYS A 320 7.48 -43.07 1.51
N TYR A 321 7.71 -41.76 1.41
CA TYR A 321 9.04 -41.16 1.26
C TYR A 321 9.28 -40.02 2.25
N ALA A 322 10.54 -39.83 2.66
CA ALA A 322 10.93 -38.68 3.46
C ALA A 322 10.87 -37.39 2.63
N PRO A 323 10.59 -36.21 3.24
CA PRO A 323 10.49 -34.95 2.51
C PRO A 323 11.79 -34.58 1.79
N THR A 324 11.81 -34.64 0.46
CA THR A 324 12.99 -34.34 -0.38
C THR A 324 13.00 -32.91 -0.93
N TYR A 325 11.87 -32.23 -0.93
CA TYR A 325 11.71 -30.83 -1.39
C TYR A 325 12.39 -29.79 -0.48
N THR A 326 13.07 -30.22 0.59
CA THR A 326 13.93 -29.36 1.44
C THR A 326 15.36 -29.24 0.92
N SER A 327 15.71 -30.00 -0.14
CA SER A 327 17.04 -30.07 -0.75
C SER A 327 17.43 -28.85 -1.59
N GLY A 328 16.48 -27.96 -1.90
CA GLY A 328 16.73 -26.80 -2.76
C GLY A 328 16.99 -27.16 -4.23
N LEU A 329 16.57 -28.34 -4.69
CA LEU A 329 16.61 -28.72 -6.10
C LEU A 329 15.25 -28.44 -6.79
N VAL A 330 15.26 -28.26 -8.11
CA VAL A 330 14.05 -28.04 -8.93
C VAL A 330 13.62 -29.38 -9.52
N GLU A 331 12.80 -30.12 -8.78
CA GLU A 331 12.28 -31.41 -9.25
C GLU A 331 10.78 -31.54 -8.91
N GLU A 332 10.12 -32.53 -9.51
CA GLU A 332 8.79 -32.94 -9.08
C GLU A 332 8.93 -33.79 -7.80
N TYR A 333 8.26 -33.36 -6.73
CA TYR A 333 8.30 -34.04 -5.44
C TYR A 333 6.93 -34.53 -5.04
N GLU A 334 6.93 -35.66 -4.34
CA GLU A 334 5.76 -36.16 -3.62
C GLU A 334 5.82 -35.68 -2.17
N HIS A 335 4.69 -35.21 -1.67
CA HIS A 335 4.47 -34.87 -0.27
C HIS A 335 4.45 -36.13 0.59
N SER A 336 4.95 -36.01 1.81
CA SER A 336 5.21 -37.13 2.72
C SER A 336 4.08 -37.42 3.70
N VAL A 337 3.14 -36.51 3.89
CA VAL A 337 2.00 -36.66 4.80
C VAL A 337 0.74 -36.06 4.19
N LEU A 338 0.86 -34.88 3.59
CA LEU A 338 -0.21 -34.13 2.96
C LEU A 338 -0.45 -34.64 1.52
N PRO A 339 -1.64 -34.39 0.94
CA PRO A 339 -1.93 -34.76 -0.45
C PRO A 339 -0.99 -34.12 -1.48
N ASN A 340 -0.57 -34.91 -2.47
CA ASN A 340 0.21 -34.40 -3.59
C ASN A 340 -0.56 -33.33 -4.37
N ILE A 341 0.11 -32.20 -4.61
CA ILE A 341 -0.44 -31.12 -5.43
C ILE A 341 -0.13 -31.42 -6.90
N THR A 342 -1.11 -31.22 -7.79
CA THR A 342 -0.96 -31.42 -9.23
C THR A 342 -1.22 -30.12 -9.99
N PRO A 343 -0.69 -29.94 -11.22
CA PRO A 343 -0.96 -28.74 -12.02
C PRO A 343 -2.47 -28.44 -12.21
N PRO A 344 -3.35 -29.42 -12.53
CA PRO A 344 -4.79 -29.16 -12.61
C PRO A 344 -5.39 -28.66 -11.29
N LEU A 345 -4.94 -29.18 -10.14
CA LEU A 345 -5.41 -28.71 -8.84
C LEU A 345 -5.01 -27.25 -8.59
N THR A 346 -3.79 -26.86 -8.97
CA THR A 346 -3.37 -25.45 -8.86
C THR A 346 -4.21 -24.51 -9.72
N LEU A 347 -4.63 -24.95 -10.91
CA LEU A 347 -5.55 -24.17 -11.77
C LEU A 347 -6.91 -23.97 -11.10
N VAL A 348 -7.43 -24.98 -10.41
CA VAL A 348 -8.67 -24.85 -9.62
C VAL A 348 -8.51 -23.82 -8.50
N PHE A 349 -7.40 -23.87 -7.75
CA PHE A 349 -7.11 -22.86 -6.73
C PHE A 349 -7.01 -21.46 -7.33
N ILE A 350 -6.29 -21.27 -8.43
CA ILE A 350 -6.24 -19.97 -9.12
C ILE A 350 -7.64 -19.49 -9.49
N GLY A 351 -8.49 -20.38 -10.06
CA GLY A 351 -9.87 -20.05 -10.41
C GLY A 351 -10.70 -19.57 -9.21
N ILE A 352 -10.59 -20.25 -8.07
CA ILE A 352 -11.25 -19.86 -6.82
C ILE A 352 -10.74 -18.49 -6.33
N TYR A 353 -9.42 -18.29 -6.35
CA TYR A 353 -8.81 -17.05 -5.87
C TYR A 353 -8.93 -15.88 -6.86
N LEU A 354 -9.41 -16.12 -8.08
CA LEU A 354 -9.85 -15.08 -9.00
C LEU A 354 -11.30 -14.64 -8.74
N LEU A 355 -12.11 -15.35 -7.94
CA LEU A 355 -13.50 -14.95 -7.64
C LEU A 355 -13.65 -13.53 -7.09
N PRO A 356 -12.79 -13.04 -6.16
CA PRO A 356 -12.86 -11.65 -5.69
C PRO A 356 -12.72 -10.62 -6.82
N LEU A 357 -12.02 -10.96 -7.90
CA LEU A 357 -11.87 -10.11 -9.09
C LEU A 357 -13.23 -9.82 -9.75
N PHE A 358 -14.13 -10.79 -9.78
CA PHE A 358 -15.48 -10.63 -10.35
C PHE A 358 -16.38 -9.83 -9.41
N LEU A 359 -16.29 -10.10 -8.10
CA LEU A 359 -17.01 -9.33 -7.07
C LEU A 359 -16.65 -7.85 -7.08
N LEU A 360 -15.41 -7.51 -7.46
CA LEU A 360 -14.96 -6.13 -7.59
C LEU A 360 -15.78 -5.29 -8.57
N TYR A 361 -16.26 -5.88 -9.66
CA TYR A 361 -16.98 -5.10 -10.68
C TYR A 361 -18.42 -4.79 -10.28
N VAL A 362 -19.00 -5.57 -9.36
CA VAL A 362 -20.31 -5.29 -8.74
C VAL A 362 -20.22 -4.50 -7.43
N SER A 363 -19.02 -4.28 -6.90
CA SER A 363 -18.82 -3.50 -5.67
C SER A 363 -18.68 -1.99 -5.94
N ASN A 364 -18.75 -1.21 -4.86
CA ASN A 364 -18.59 0.25 -4.86
C ASN A 364 -17.13 0.71 -4.76
N VAL A 365 -16.16 -0.19 -4.97
CA VAL A 365 -14.74 0.17 -4.94
C VAL A 365 -14.43 1.16 -6.08
N LYS A 366 -13.83 2.30 -5.75
CA LYS A 366 -13.44 3.34 -6.73
C LYS A 366 -12.32 2.86 -7.66
N GLU A 367 -11.25 2.30 -7.11
CA GLU A 367 -10.01 2.02 -7.86
C GLU A 367 -9.99 0.65 -8.55
N LYS A 368 -11.10 0.30 -9.23
CA LYS A 368 -11.36 -1.05 -9.77
C LYS A 368 -10.22 -1.60 -10.62
N PHE A 369 -9.62 -0.79 -11.49
CA PHE A 369 -8.56 -1.27 -12.39
C PHE A 369 -7.25 -1.62 -11.67
N LEU A 370 -6.79 -0.79 -10.72
CA LEU A 370 -5.57 -1.09 -9.97
C LEU A 370 -5.77 -2.25 -8.99
N VAL A 371 -6.95 -2.30 -8.35
CA VAL A 371 -7.32 -3.42 -7.48
C VAL A 371 -7.42 -4.72 -8.27
N SER A 372 -7.95 -4.68 -9.51
CA SER A 372 -8.09 -5.88 -10.32
C SER A 372 -6.73 -6.47 -10.73
N ILE A 373 -5.77 -5.65 -11.18
CA ILE A 373 -4.44 -6.14 -11.54
C ILE A 373 -3.71 -6.74 -10.33
N ILE A 374 -3.88 -6.16 -9.13
CA ILE A 374 -3.29 -6.67 -7.88
C ILE A 374 -3.92 -8.01 -7.49
N LEU A 375 -5.26 -8.11 -7.48
CA LEU A 375 -5.97 -9.36 -7.18
C LEU A 375 -5.54 -10.48 -8.12
N SER A 376 -5.54 -10.20 -9.43
CA SER A 376 -5.14 -11.16 -10.45
C SER A 376 -3.71 -11.64 -10.22
N ALA A 377 -2.76 -10.72 -10.00
CA ALA A 377 -1.37 -11.09 -9.73
C ALA A 377 -1.19 -11.89 -8.43
N TYR A 378 -1.92 -11.56 -7.36
CA TYR A 378 -1.92 -12.36 -6.13
C TYR A 378 -2.40 -13.79 -6.37
N SER A 379 -3.49 -13.99 -7.10
CA SER A 379 -4.05 -15.33 -7.35
C SER A 379 -3.03 -16.24 -8.04
N PHE A 380 -2.35 -15.75 -9.09
CA PHE A 380 -1.32 -16.51 -9.78
C PHE A 380 -0.04 -16.69 -8.97
N TYR A 381 0.42 -15.65 -8.27
CA TYR A 381 1.65 -15.73 -7.47
C TYR A 381 1.50 -16.70 -6.29
N LEU A 382 0.36 -16.68 -5.59
CA LEU A 382 0.14 -17.50 -4.42
C LEU A 382 -0.07 -18.98 -4.74
N PHE A 383 -0.82 -19.27 -5.81
CA PHE A 383 -1.30 -20.63 -6.12
C PHE A 383 -0.80 -21.17 -7.46
N GLY A 384 0.09 -20.49 -8.16
CA GLY A 384 0.71 -21.00 -9.39
C GLY A 384 1.49 -22.29 -9.14
N TRP A 385 1.43 -23.21 -10.10
CA TRP A 385 2.22 -24.45 -10.08
C TRP A 385 3.71 -24.16 -10.03
N HIS A 386 4.18 -23.29 -10.93
CA HIS A 386 5.58 -22.92 -11.02
C HIS A 386 5.70 -21.39 -10.91
N VAL A 387 6.15 -20.95 -9.74
CA VAL A 387 6.30 -19.53 -9.41
C VAL A 387 7.72 -19.29 -8.92
N HIS A 388 8.35 -18.24 -9.46
CA HIS A 388 9.66 -17.77 -9.00
C HIS A 388 9.50 -16.65 -7.97
N GLU A 389 10.45 -16.56 -7.05
CA GLU A 389 10.54 -15.48 -6.06
C GLU A 389 10.51 -14.08 -6.70
N LYS A 390 11.08 -13.93 -7.91
CA LYS A 390 11.10 -12.69 -8.72
C LYS A 390 9.70 -12.20 -9.08
N ALA A 391 8.73 -13.10 -9.20
CA ALA A 391 7.37 -12.78 -9.64
C ALA A 391 6.59 -11.93 -8.63
N ILE A 392 7.04 -11.82 -7.37
CA ILE A 392 6.40 -10.99 -6.34
C ILE A 392 6.31 -9.51 -6.75
N LEU A 393 7.22 -9.04 -7.61
CA LEU A 393 7.19 -7.67 -8.15
C LEU A 393 5.94 -7.38 -8.98
N MET A 394 5.30 -8.42 -9.53
CA MET A 394 4.00 -8.32 -10.20
C MET A 394 2.88 -7.87 -9.25
N VAL A 395 3.06 -8.09 -7.95
CA VAL A 395 2.11 -7.66 -6.93
C VAL A 395 2.56 -6.33 -6.30
N SER A 396 3.82 -6.22 -5.92
CA SER A 396 4.33 -5.07 -5.15
C SER A 396 4.40 -3.76 -5.95
N ILE A 397 4.71 -3.81 -7.25
CA ILE A 397 4.78 -2.59 -8.08
C ILE A 397 3.40 -1.96 -8.26
N PRO A 398 2.35 -2.67 -8.73
CA PRO A 398 1.00 -2.10 -8.76
C PRO A 398 0.48 -1.61 -7.39
N MET A 399 0.86 -2.29 -6.30
CA MET A 399 0.48 -1.86 -4.96
C MET A 399 1.07 -0.49 -4.58
N THR A 400 2.28 -0.18 -5.07
CA THR A 400 2.89 1.15 -4.93
C THR A 400 2.03 2.24 -5.59
N LEU A 401 1.33 1.94 -6.68
CA LEU A 401 0.43 2.88 -7.34
C LEU A 401 -0.86 3.08 -6.54
N LEU A 402 -1.42 1.97 -6.03
CA LEU A 402 -2.70 1.97 -5.33
C LEU A 402 -2.66 2.75 -4.01
N VAL A 403 -1.55 2.70 -3.26
CA VAL A 403 -1.45 3.41 -1.98
C VAL A 403 -1.47 4.94 -2.12
N PHE A 404 -1.00 5.48 -3.25
CA PHE A 404 -1.09 6.92 -3.55
C PHE A 404 -2.50 7.34 -3.97
N LYS A 405 -3.30 6.40 -4.49
CA LYS A 405 -4.72 6.62 -4.79
C LYS A 405 -5.56 6.64 -3.52
N ASN A 406 -5.30 5.71 -2.61
CA ASN A 406 -6.04 5.58 -1.37
C ASN A 406 -5.15 5.09 -0.22
N LEU A 407 -5.02 5.93 0.81
CA LEU A 407 -4.20 5.68 1.99
C LEU A 407 -4.66 4.48 2.82
N LYS A 408 -5.89 3.98 2.62
CA LYS A 408 -6.36 2.77 3.32
C LYS A 408 -5.50 1.55 3.08
N TYR A 409 -4.77 1.52 1.96
CA TYR A 409 -3.86 0.42 1.62
C TYR A 409 -2.45 0.56 2.20
N LYS A 410 -2.14 1.61 3.00
CA LYS A 410 -0.78 1.90 3.50
C LYS A 410 -0.14 0.74 4.26
N ASP A 411 -0.92 0.05 5.10
CA ASP A 411 -0.40 -1.02 5.95
C ASP A 411 -0.09 -2.28 5.12
N VAL A 412 -0.94 -2.57 4.13
CA VAL A 412 -0.73 -3.66 3.18
C VAL A 412 0.48 -3.38 2.30
N PHE A 413 0.59 -2.15 1.79
CA PHE A 413 1.71 -1.70 0.95
C PHE A 413 3.04 -1.85 1.67
N LEU A 414 3.16 -1.33 2.89
CA LEU A 414 4.44 -1.34 3.63
C LEU A 414 4.89 -2.77 3.96
N LEU A 415 3.95 -3.64 4.36
CA LEU A 415 4.21 -5.04 4.61
C LEU A 415 4.63 -5.76 3.33
N LEU A 416 3.83 -5.65 2.26
CA LEU A 416 4.10 -6.33 0.99
C LEU A 416 5.41 -5.86 0.38
N SER A 417 5.68 -4.56 0.34
CA SER A 417 6.91 -4.03 -0.23
C SER A 417 8.13 -4.58 0.50
N THR A 418 8.17 -4.48 1.84
CA THR A 418 9.30 -4.96 2.63
C THR A 418 9.50 -6.47 2.47
N THR A 419 8.40 -7.23 2.48
CA THR A 419 8.43 -8.70 2.32
C THR A 419 8.89 -9.09 0.92
N ALA A 420 8.41 -8.40 -0.12
CA ALA A 420 8.77 -8.65 -1.51
C ALA A 420 10.26 -8.38 -1.80
N HIS A 421 10.87 -7.41 -1.12
CA HIS A 421 12.30 -7.16 -1.26
C HIS A 421 13.13 -8.17 -0.46
N ALA A 422 12.72 -8.49 0.77
CA ALA A 422 13.37 -9.50 1.59
C ALA A 422 13.35 -10.90 0.94
N SER A 423 12.26 -11.25 0.25
CA SER A 423 12.15 -12.53 -0.47
C SER A 423 13.14 -12.71 -1.60
N LEU A 424 13.75 -11.62 -2.11
CA LEU A 424 14.75 -11.68 -3.18
C LEU A 424 16.17 -11.90 -2.63
N PHE A 425 16.38 -11.79 -1.33
CA PHE A 425 17.71 -11.92 -0.72
C PHE A 425 18.41 -13.25 -0.96
N PRO A 426 17.72 -14.41 -1.05
CA PRO A 426 18.36 -15.67 -1.43
C PRO A 426 19.07 -15.65 -2.78
N LEU A 427 18.64 -14.80 -3.72
CA LEU A 427 19.24 -14.72 -5.05
C LEU A 427 20.68 -14.18 -5.07
N LEU A 428 21.05 -13.45 -4.02
CA LEU A 428 22.32 -12.73 -3.93
C LEU A 428 22.98 -13.09 -2.59
N PHE A 429 24.01 -13.93 -2.62
CA PHE A 429 24.55 -14.59 -1.43
C PHE A 429 25.98 -14.18 -1.08
N THR A 430 26.70 -13.54 -2.00
CA THR A 430 28.08 -13.09 -1.82
C THR A 430 28.19 -11.95 -0.80
N PRO A 431 29.33 -11.80 -0.09
CA PRO A 431 29.45 -10.82 1.00
C PRO A 431 29.19 -9.37 0.60
N LEU A 432 29.71 -8.93 -0.55
CA LEU A 432 29.49 -7.58 -1.07
C LEU A 432 28.00 -7.35 -1.40
N GLU A 433 27.37 -8.28 -2.09
CA GLU A 433 25.97 -8.20 -2.47
C GLU A 433 25.03 -8.31 -1.25
N ASN A 434 25.43 -9.01 -0.19
CA ASN A 434 24.72 -8.99 1.08
C ASN A 434 24.72 -7.58 1.68
N LEU A 435 25.87 -6.91 1.69
CA LEU A 435 25.92 -5.50 2.13
C LEU A 435 25.04 -4.61 1.26
N VAL A 436 25.17 -4.72 -0.07
CA VAL A 436 24.42 -3.90 -1.03
C VAL A 436 22.91 -4.10 -0.88
N LYS A 437 22.42 -5.35 -0.82
CA LYS A 437 20.97 -5.63 -0.72
C LYS A 437 20.38 -5.15 0.61
N TYR A 438 21.10 -5.29 1.73
CA TYR A 438 20.65 -4.79 3.03
C TYR A 438 20.61 -3.26 3.05
N CYS A 439 21.65 -2.60 2.56
CA CYS A 439 21.68 -1.14 2.46
C CYS A 439 20.56 -0.60 1.55
N LEU A 440 20.34 -1.22 0.37
CA LEU A 440 19.30 -0.79 -0.56
C LEU A 440 17.88 -0.95 0.03
N VAL A 441 17.58 -2.11 0.63
CA VAL A 441 16.25 -2.35 1.20
C VAL A 441 15.99 -1.51 2.45
N LEU A 442 16.99 -1.34 3.32
CA LEU A 442 16.86 -0.46 4.48
C LEU A 442 16.68 1.00 4.05
N ALA A 443 17.48 1.49 3.09
CA ALA A 443 17.35 2.83 2.54
C ALA A 443 15.96 3.03 1.92
N TYR A 444 15.45 2.03 1.19
CA TYR A 444 14.12 2.09 0.61
C TYR A 444 13.02 2.06 1.67
N PHE A 445 13.15 1.28 2.75
CA PHE A 445 12.19 1.30 3.86
C PHE A 445 12.12 2.68 4.53
N VAL A 446 13.29 3.29 4.79
CA VAL A 446 13.37 4.67 5.31
C VAL A 446 12.79 5.67 4.31
N LEU A 447 13.05 5.48 3.02
CA LEU A 447 12.50 6.31 1.95
C LEU A 447 10.97 6.22 1.91
N ASN A 448 10.37 5.05 2.07
CA ASN A 448 8.91 4.90 2.18
C ASN A 448 8.37 5.76 3.32
N ILE A 449 8.91 5.63 4.53
CA ILE A 449 8.50 6.43 5.69
C ILE A 449 8.65 7.93 5.40
N TYR A 450 9.78 8.33 4.81
CA TYR A 450 10.03 9.71 4.46
C TYR A 450 9.05 10.24 3.42
N ILE A 451 8.72 9.47 2.39
CA ILE A 451 7.75 9.87 1.36
C ILE A 451 6.34 10.02 1.96
N PHE A 452 5.91 9.13 2.86
CA PHE A 452 4.65 9.32 3.58
C PHE A 452 4.67 10.57 4.46
N PHE A 453 5.79 10.86 5.12
CA PHE A 453 5.94 12.10 5.87
C PHE A 453 5.96 13.34 4.96
N TYR A 454 6.65 13.28 3.83
CA TYR A 454 6.77 14.38 2.88
C TYR A 454 5.43 14.72 2.21
N CYS A 455 4.66 13.71 1.85
CA CYS A 455 3.36 13.86 1.19
C CYS A 455 2.23 14.13 2.19
N TYR A 456 2.17 13.34 3.27
CA TYR A 456 1.01 13.27 4.16
C TYR A 456 1.30 13.70 5.60
N ARG A 457 2.56 14.04 5.93
CA ARG A 457 3.01 14.35 7.31
C ARG A 457 2.81 13.21 8.31
N LEU A 458 2.57 11.99 7.82
CA LEU A 458 2.47 10.79 8.65
C LEU A 458 3.85 10.35 9.12
N LYS A 459 4.01 10.26 10.44
CA LYS A 459 5.22 9.76 11.10
C LYS A 459 5.28 8.22 11.06
N ALA A 460 6.48 7.66 11.29
CA ALA A 460 6.71 6.21 11.31
C ALA A 460 5.75 5.46 12.25
N GLY A 461 5.41 6.05 13.40
CA GLY A 461 4.50 5.48 14.38
C GLY A 461 3.08 5.23 13.86
N HIS A 462 2.64 5.90 12.78
CA HIS A 462 1.34 5.65 12.14
C HIS A 462 1.39 4.61 11.01
N LEU A 463 2.60 4.27 10.56
CA LEU A 463 2.84 3.36 9.43
C LEU A 463 3.27 1.97 9.91
N VAL A 464 4.02 1.91 11.01
CA VAL A 464 4.59 0.68 11.58
C VAL A 464 3.90 0.34 12.89
N VAL A 465 2.68 -0.19 12.79
CA VAL A 465 1.82 -0.54 13.93
C VAL A 465 1.41 -2.01 13.90
N GLY A 466 1.00 -2.53 15.07
CA GLY A 466 0.39 -3.86 15.20
C GLY A 466 1.24 -4.97 14.60
N PHE A 467 0.63 -5.78 13.73
CA PHE A 467 1.28 -6.92 13.08
C PHE A 467 2.53 -6.52 12.29
N ASN A 468 2.49 -5.40 11.54
CA ASN A 468 3.62 -4.96 10.72
C ASN A 468 4.88 -4.72 11.57
N LYS A 469 4.73 -4.10 12.75
CA LYS A 469 5.85 -3.87 13.67
C LYS A 469 6.49 -5.18 14.11
N SER A 470 5.69 -6.13 14.58
CA SER A 470 6.18 -7.44 15.03
C SER A 470 6.80 -8.24 13.89
N PHE A 471 6.22 -8.17 12.69
CA PHE A 471 6.72 -8.87 11.51
C PHE A 471 8.07 -8.30 11.02
N PHE A 472 8.25 -6.98 11.03
CA PHE A 472 9.53 -6.38 10.66
C PHE A 472 10.64 -6.73 11.66
N LEU A 473 10.32 -6.78 12.96
CA LEU A 473 11.26 -7.27 13.98
C LEU A 473 11.63 -8.74 13.74
N LEU A 474 10.67 -9.58 13.34
CA LEU A 474 10.91 -10.97 12.97
C LEU A 474 11.83 -11.09 11.74
N LEU A 475 11.62 -10.28 10.69
CA LEU A 475 12.48 -10.26 9.51
C LEU A 475 13.93 -9.85 9.86
N ILE A 476 14.10 -8.82 10.69
CA ILE A 476 15.43 -8.40 11.17
C ILE A 476 16.09 -9.55 11.95
N GLY A 477 15.34 -10.17 12.87
CA GLY A 477 15.83 -11.32 13.65
C GLY A 477 16.23 -12.50 12.76
N LEU A 478 15.47 -12.78 11.70
CA LEU A 478 15.78 -13.82 10.72
C LEU A 478 17.09 -13.53 9.97
N GLU A 479 17.31 -12.30 9.53
CA GLU A 479 18.55 -11.94 8.83
C GLU A 479 19.77 -11.99 9.77
N VAL A 480 19.63 -11.57 11.02
CA VAL A 480 20.68 -11.74 12.05
C VAL A 480 20.97 -13.23 12.29
N TYR A 481 19.93 -14.05 12.43
CA TYR A 481 20.07 -15.49 12.59
C TYR A 481 20.84 -16.11 11.41
N LYS A 482 20.39 -15.83 10.19
CA LYS A 482 20.96 -16.38 8.96
C LYS A 482 22.42 -16.00 8.77
N THR A 483 22.76 -14.74 8.98
CA THR A 483 24.10 -14.21 8.68
C THR A 483 25.12 -14.51 9.78
N SER A 484 24.71 -14.45 11.05
CA SER A 484 25.64 -14.43 12.18
C SER A 484 25.50 -15.64 13.09
N ILE A 485 24.30 -16.17 13.29
CA ILE A 485 24.06 -17.18 14.33
C ILE A 485 24.09 -18.60 13.77
N HIS A 486 23.50 -18.82 12.59
CA HIS A 486 23.28 -20.17 12.05
C HIS A 486 24.58 -20.96 11.91
N HIS A 487 25.60 -20.38 11.26
CA HIS A 487 26.90 -21.05 11.09
C HIS A 487 27.61 -21.31 12.43
N ILE A 488 27.46 -20.43 13.42
CA ILE A 488 28.04 -20.62 14.76
C ILE A 488 27.41 -21.80 15.48
N VAL A 489 26.09 -21.96 15.38
CA VAL A 489 25.33 -22.98 16.12
C VAL A 489 25.34 -24.33 15.41
N PHE A 490 25.16 -24.34 14.08
CA PHE A 490 24.91 -25.55 13.31
C PHE A 490 26.09 -25.95 12.40
N GLY A 491 27.11 -25.10 12.22
CA GLY A 491 28.22 -25.38 11.30
C GLY A 491 27.71 -25.67 9.89
N SER A 492 28.12 -26.80 9.31
CA SER A 492 27.64 -27.31 8.02
C SER A 492 26.39 -28.20 8.11
N SER A 493 25.79 -28.33 9.30
CA SER A 493 24.51 -29.03 9.43
C SER A 493 23.36 -28.09 9.11
N LEU A 494 22.29 -28.62 8.48
CA LEU A 494 21.07 -27.87 8.17
C LEU A 494 21.28 -26.65 7.26
N GLU A 495 22.16 -26.74 6.26
CA GLU A 495 22.53 -25.61 5.37
C GLU A 495 21.33 -24.93 4.68
N PHE A 496 20.26 -25.67 4.37
CA PHE A 496 19.05 -25.14 3.74
C PHE A 496 18.03 -24.55 4.72
N LEU A 497 18.22 -24.70 6.04
CA LEU A 497 17.29 -24.19 7.04
C LEU A 497 17.10 -22.66 6.96
N PRO A 498 18.15 -21.82 6.84
CA PRO A 498 17.96 -20.38 6.72
C PRO A 498 17.17 -20.00 5.47
N LEU A 499 17.39 -20.70 4.36
CA LEU A 499 16.66 -20.49 3.11
C LEU A 499 15.18 -20.85 3.26
N MET A 500 14.90 -22.01 3.84
CA MET A 500 13.54 -22.48 4.13
C MET A 500 12.80 -21.49 5.05
N LEU A 501 13.45 -21.03 6.12
CA LEU A 501 12.87 -20.04 7.04
C LEU A 501 12.61 -18.69 6.36
N THR A 502 13.51 -18.25 5.48
CA THR A 502 13.31 -17.02 4.69
C THR A 502 12.04 -17.12 3.86
N SER A 503 11.88 -18.23 3.14
CA SER A 503 10.69 -18.47 2.33
C SER A 503 9.42 -18.56 3.17
N LEU A 504 9.44 -19.33 4.27
CA LEU A 504 8.28 -19.51 5.15
C LEU A 504 7.81 -18.18 5.74
N ILE A 505 8.72 -17.40 6.33
CA ILE A 505 8.39 -16.12 6.96
C ILE A 505 7.89 -15.12 5.91
N CYS A 506 8.55 -15.05 4.75
CA CYS A 506 8.08 -14.18 3.68
C CYS A 506 6.71 -14.63 3.15
N SER A 507 6.43 -15.93 3.06
CA SER A 507 5.12 -16.45 2.65
C SER A 507 4.01 -16.04 3.61
N ILE A 508 4.28 -16.09 4.92
CA ILE A 508 3.35 -15.59 5.95
C ILE A 508 3.07 -14.10 5.74
N GLY A 509 4.12 -13.30 5.48
CA GLY A 509 3.97 -11.87 5.18
C GLY A 509 3.13 -11.61 3.93
N VAL A 510 3.39 -12.34 2.83
CA VAL A 510 2.62 -12.21 1.58
C VAL A 510 1.17 -12.66 1.77
N MET A 511 0.91 -13.80 2.41
CA MET A 511 -0.44 -14.28 2.69
C MET A 511 -1.22 -13.31 3.60
N HIS A 512 -0.59 -12.81 4.65
CA HIS A 512 -1.20 -11.79 5.52
C HIS A 512 -1.53 -10.53 4.72
N SER A 513 -0.62 -10.07 3.86
CA SER A 513 -0.88 -8.91 3.00
C SER A 513 -2.07 -9.14 2.07
N TYR A 514 -2.22 -10.34 1.49
CA TYR A 514 -3.35 -10.69 0.62
C TYR A 514 -4.69 -10.66 1.37
N PHE A 515 -4.77 -11.30 2.55
CA PHE A 515 -6.02 -11.30 3.32
C PHE A 515 -6.37 -9.90 3.83
N ASN A 516 -5.38 -9.12 4.28
CA ASN A 516 -5.60 -7.74 4.69
C ASN A 516 -6.04 -6.87 3.48
N PHE A 517 -5.48 -7.13 2.30
CA PHE A 517 -5.90 -6.48 1.05
C PHE A 517 -7.38 -6.75 0.73
N LEU A 518 -7.82 -8.01 0.82
CA LEU A 518 -9.23 -8.38 0.65
C LEU A 518 -10.11 -7.73 1.71
N TYR A 519 -9.69 -7.76 2.97
CA TYR A 519 -10.43 -7.17 4.09
C TYR A 519 -10.69 -5.68 3.88
N VAL A 520 -9.63 -4.90 3.60
CA VAL A 520 -9.74 -3.44 3.39
C VAL A 520 -10.47 -3.08 2.08
N THR A 521 -10.48 -3.99 1.10
CA THR A 521 -11.16 -3.76 -0.20
C THR A 521 -12.65 -4.07 -0.15
N PHE A 522 -13.05 -5.20 0.45
CA PHE A 522 -14.43 -5.71 0.35
C PHE A 522 -15.22 -5.65 1.66
N PHE A 523 -14.58 -5.49 2.81
CA PHE A 523 -15.23 -5.61 4.12
C PHE A 523 -15.33 -4.28 4.86
N GLU A 524 -15.35 -3.15 4.14
CA GLU A 524 -15.52 -1.82 4.73
C GLU A 524 -16.82 -1.71 5.55
N ASP A 525 -17.93 -2.24 5.03
CA ASP A 525 -19.20 -2.29 5.76
C ASP A 525 -19.12 -3.14 7.04
N PHE A 526 -18.36 -4.23 7.02
CA PHE A 526 -18.16 -5.07 8.19
C PHE A 526 -17.26 -4.38 9.23
N ILE A 527 -16.22 -3.66 8.78
CA ILE A 527 -15.38 -2.82 9.64
C ILE A 527 -16.26 -1.79 10.35
N VAL A 528 -17.10 -1.09 9.60
CA VAL A 528 -18.05 -0.11 10.11
C VAL A 528 -19.03 -0.75 11.11
N LYS A 529 -19.63 -1.90 10.77
CA LYS A 529 -20.55 -2.62 11.66
C LYS A 529 -19.88 -3.07 12.96
N SER A 530 -18.68 -3.63 12.87
CA SER A 530 -17.90 -4.08 14.02
C SER A 530 -17.53 -2.90 14.93
N ALA A 531 -17.13 -1.78 14.33
CA ALA A 531 -16.81 -0.56 15.06
C ALA A 531 -18.04 0.02 15.78
N LYS A 532 -19.23 -0.01 15.14
CA LYS A 532 -20.51 0.37 15.77
C LYS A 532 -20.82 -0.51 16.98
N ILE A 533 -20.67 -1.83 16.85
CA ILE A 533 -20.90 -2.76 17.98
C ILE A 533 -19.92 -2.47 19.13
N LYS A 534 -18.64 -2.24 18.82
CA LYS A 534 -17.63 -1.87 19.83
C LYS A 534 -17.99 -0.55 20.52
N CYS A 535 -18.46 0.44 19.77
CA CYS A 535 -18.94 1.72 20.29
C CYS A 535 -20.11 1.53 21.26
N LEU A 536 -21.17 0.80 20.86
CA LEU A 536 -22.33 0.54 21.70
C LEU A 536 -21.97 -0.25 22.98
N LYS A 537 -21.11 -1.26 22.88
CA LYS A 537 -20.60 -1.99 24.05
C LYS A 537 -19.80 -1.09 24.99
N ARG A 538 -19.09 -0.09 24.47
CA ARG A 538 -18.37 0.90 25.27
C ARG A 538 -19.35 1.85 25.97
N GLU A 539 -20.36 2.33 25.25
CA GLU A 539 -21.42 3.19 25.80
C GLU A 539 -22.12 2.54 27.01
N GLN A 540 -22.41 1.24 26.95
CA GLN A 540 -23.02 0.49 28.07
C GLN A 540 -22.14 0.41 29.33
N LYS A 541 -20.81 0.55 29.20
CA LYS A 541 -19.87 0.50 30.34
C LYS A 541 -19.69 1.84 31.02
N ILE A 542 -20.10 2.93 30.36
CA ILE A 542 -19.99 4.28 30.92
C ILE A 542 -21.09 4.39 31.98
N LYS A 543 -20.67 4.44 33.24
CA LYS A 543 -21.58 4.58 34.38
C LYS A 543 -21.95 6.04 34.58
N ASP A 544 -23.20 6.29 34.96
CA ASP A 544 -23.65 7.64 35.34
C ASP A 544 -23.23 8.02 36.77
N SER A 545 -22.92 7.03 37.61
CA SER A 545 -22.58 7.16 39.03
C SER A 545 -21.08 7.23 39.32
N VAL A 546 -20.33 7.99 38.53
CA VAL A 546 -18.91 8.27 38.80
C VAL A 546 -18.81 9.53 39.66
N GLU A 547 -17.85 9.58 40.58
CA GLU A 547 -17.57 10.77 41.39
C GLU A 547 -17.36 11.98 40.48
N LYS A 548 -18.07 13.06 40.80
CA LYS A 548 -18.05 14.30 40.01
C LYS A 548 -17.19 15.33 40.73
N ILE A 549 -16.57 16.21 39.97
CA ILE A 549 -15.91 17.39 40.52
C ILE A 549 -16.93 18.17 41.36
N SER A 550 -16.61 18.36 42.64
CA SER A 550 -17.44 19.05 43.61
C SER A 550 -16.84 20.38 44.07
N ASN A 551 -15.53 20.57 43.91
CA ASN A 551 -14.82 21.80 44.27
C ASN A 551 -14.09 22.39 43.05
N LEU A 552 -14.44 23.62 42.68
CA LEU A 552 -13.80 24.34 41.57
C LEU A 552 -12.41 24.89 41.94
N ASP A 553 -12.12 25.08 43.24
CA ASP A 553 -10.85 25.66 43.71
C ASP A 553 -9.69 24.66 43.65
N SER A 554 -9.98 23.36 43.51
CA SER A 554 -8.98 22.31 43.31
C SER A 554 -8.53 22.16 41.85
N ILE A 555 -9.09 22.95 40.93
CA ILE A 555 -8.74 22.92 39.50
C ILE A 555 -7.60 23.92 39.27
N HIS A 556 -6.45 23.42 38.83
CA HIS A 556 -5.27 24.22 38.53
C HIS A 556 -4.97 24.26 37.03
N TYR A 557 -5.32 23.20 36.30
CA TYR A 557 -5.03 23.08 34.87
C TYR A 557 -6.26 22.64 34.08
N ILE A 558 -6.56 23.39 33.03
CA ILE A 558 -7.63 23.06 32.09
C ILE A 558 -7.05 22.82 30.70
N GLY A 559 -7.45 21.72 30.07
CA GLY A 559 -7.04 21.40 28.71
C GLY A 559 -8.12 21.66 27.67
N GLY A 560 -7.70 21.87 26.44
CA GLY A 560 -8.56 21.99 25.27
C GLY A 560 -8.12 21.03 24.19
N ILE A 561 -9.07 20.42 23.48
CA ILE A 561 -8.74 19.57 22.33
C ILE A 561 -9.69 19.85 21.16
N ASP A 562 -9.12 19.91 19.96
CA ASP A 562 -9.83 20.07 18.71
C ASP A 562 -9.24 19.15 17.63
N ILE A 563 -10.08 18.77 16.66
CA ILE A 563 -9.68 18.04 15.47
C ILE A 563 -10.17 18.74 14.20
N SER A 564 -9.22 19.12 13.35
CA SER A 564 -9.51 19.69 12.03
C SER A 564 -9.23 18.68 10.93
N ILE A 565 -10.28 18.26 10.23
CA ILE A 565 -10.18 17.35 9.08
C ILE A 565 -9.59 18.10 7.88
N CYS A 566 -8.62 17.48 7.20
CA CYS A 566 -8.08 18.01 5.98
C CYS A 566 -9.10 17.92 4.84
N THR A 567 -9.53 19.07 4.31
CA THR A 567 -10.49 19.11 3.19
C THR A 567 -9.88 18.66 1.87
N THR A 568 -8.56 18.72 1.74
CA THR A 568 -7.83 18.41 0.51
C THR A 568 -7.21 17.03 0.51
N VAL A 569 -7.15 16.32 1.64
CA VAL A 569 -6.67 14.93 1.71
C VAL A 569 -7.67 14.11 2.51
N PRO A 570 -8.39 13.17 1.88
CA PRO A 570 -9.30 12.28 2.57
C PRO A 570 -8.60 11.56 3.73
N ASP A 571 -9.31 11.39 4.83
CA ASP A 571 -8.89 10.60 5.98
C ASP A 571 -7.64 11.10 6.73
N ILE A 572 -7.16 12.31 6.42
CA ILE A 572 -6.15 13.00 7.22
C ILE A 572 -6.83 14.07 8.06
N ALA A 573 -6.43 14.17 9.33
CA ALA A 573 -6.83 15.24 10.22
C ALA A 573 -5.64 15.73 11.04
N ILE A 574 -5.80 16.91 11.65
CA ILE A 574 -4.84 17.45 12.61
C ILE A 574 -5.56 17.63 13.93
N ILE A 575 -5.01 17.02 14.97
CA ILE A 575 -5.46 17.19 16.35
C ILE A 575 -4.54 18.21 17.00
N SER A 576 -5.12 19.16 17.71
CA SER A 576 -4.39 20.06 18.60
C SER A 576 -4.87 19.83 20.04
N TYR A 577 -3.91 19.67 20.94
CA TYR A 577 -4.13 19.54 22.38
C TYR A 577 -3.40 20.67 23.09
N SER A 578 -4.08 21.39 23.97
CA SER A 578 -3.48 22.45 24.80
C SER A 578 -3.81 22.25 26.26
N VAL A 579 -2.94 22.72 27.14
CA VAL A 579 -3.16 22.81 28.59
C VAL A 579 -2.81 24.21 29.03
N MET A 580 -3.68 24.79 29.86
CA MET A 580 -3.57 26.16 30.36
C MET A 580 -3.72 26.16 31.88
N GLU A 581 -3.09 27.14 32.53
CA GLU A 581 -3.34 27.43 33.94
C GLU A 581 -4.78 27.92 34.11
N TYR A 582 -5.47 27.48 35.16
CA TYR A 582 -6.83 27.90 35.48
C TYR A 582 -6.86 28.63 36.83
N PRO A 583 -7.53 29.81 36.93
CA PRO A 583 -8.39 30.45 35.92
C PRO A 583 -7.67 31.46 35.00
N GLY A 584 -6.34 31.61 35.08
CA GLY A 584 -5.58 32.61 34.32
C GLY A 584 -5.65 32.45 32.79
N LEU A 585 -5.75 31.21 32.32
CA LEU A 585 -5.73 30.77 30.92
C LEU A 585 -4.42 31.04 30.18
N GLU A 586 -3.31 31.11 30.90
CA GLU A 586 -1.98 31.17 30.29
C GLU A 586 -1.60 29.77 29.75
N PRO A 587 -1.19 29.64 28.46
CA PRO A 587 -0.81 28.36 27.89
C PRO A 587 0.46 27.78 28.52
N VAL A 588 0.34 26.57 29.09
CA VAL A 588 1.45 25.83 29.71
C VAL A 588 2.02 24.81 28.72
N PHE A 589 1.17 24.21 27.89
CA PHE A 589 1.56 23.17 26.96
C PHE A 589 0.69 23.16 25.70
N THR A 590 1.28 22.81 24.56
CA THR A 590 0.57 22.51 23.31
C THR A 590 1.26 21.38 22.55
N ASP A 591 0.50 20.43 22.01
CA ASP A 591 0.98 19.42 21.06
C ASP A 591 0.01 19.33 19.88
N ASP A 592 0.57 19.22 18.67
CA ASP A 592 -0.21 19.06 17.44
C ASP A 592 0.22 17.78 16.71
N GLN A 593 -0.76 16.99 16.26
CA GLN A 593 -0.51 15.73 15.60
C GLN A 593 -1.34 15.56 14.34
N VAL A 594 -0.65 15.27 13.23
CA VAL A 594 -1.29 14.81 12.00
C VAL A 594 -1.61 13.33 12.17
N VAL A 595 -2.88 12.98 11.99
CA VAL A 595 -3.40 11.62 12.17
C VAL A 595 -4.09 11.13 10.91
N TYR A 596 -4.11 9.81 10.76
CA TYR A 596 -4.91 9.11 9.76
C TYR A 596 -6.16 8.54 10.42
N LEU A 597 -7.34 8.81 9.85
CA LEU A 597 -8.65 8.41 10.35
C LEU A 597 -9.17 7.23 9.50
N PRO A 598 -8.98 5.97 9.92
CA PRO A 598 -9.23 4.80 9.07
C PRO A 598 -10.71 4.51 8.78
N VAL A 599 -11.63 5.09 9.56
CA VAL A 599 -13.07 4.86 9.44
C VAL A 599 -13.70 6.06 8.75
N PRO A 600 -14.59 5.86 7.75
CA PRO A 600 -15.32 6.96 7.13
C PRO A 600 -16.23 7.67 8.14
N TYR A 601 -16.66 8.89 7.81
CA TYR A 601 -17.65 9.60 8.60
C TYR A 601 -18.99 8.85 8.60
N ILE A 602 -19.50 8.54 9.78
CA ILE A 602 -20.79 7.89 9.97
C ILE A 602 -21.65 8.85 10.81
N PRO A 603 -22.81 9.30 10.31
CA PRO A 603 -23.74 10.11 11.09
C PRO A 603 -24.04 9.48 12.45
N GLU A 604 -24.04 10.28 13.52
CA GLU A 604 -24.24 9.87 14.92
C GLU A 604 -23.18 8.92 15.52
N TYR A 605 -22.12 8.60 14.78
CA TYR A 605 -21.02 7.75 15.23
C TYR A 605 -19.65 8.41 14.99
N LEU A 606 -19.60 9.75 15.01
CA LEU A 606 -18.35 10.52 14.90
C LEU A 606 -17.28 10.02 15.87
N ILE A 607 -17.70 9.62 17.07
CA ILE A 607 -16.87 9.02 18.12
C ILE A 607 -16.00 7.87 17.59
N ILE A 608 -16.53 7.01 16.72
CA ILE A 608 -15.78 5.87 16.17
C ILE A 608 -14.56 6.34 15.39
N ARG A 609 -14.70 7.47 14.70
CA ARG A 609 -13.68 8.01 13.81
C ARG A 609 -12.60 8.78 14.58
N GLU A 610 -13.00 9.56 15.58
CA GLU A 610 -12.11 10.59 16.16
C GLU A 610 -11.65 10.26 17.59
N ALA A 611 -12.46 9.57 18.39
CA ALA A 611 -12.20 9.45 19.83
C ALA A 611 -10.87 8.74 20.14
N GLU A 612 -10.53 7.67 19.43
CA GLU A 612 -9.27 6.94 19.67
C GLU A 612 -8.05 7.83 19.38
N ALA A 613 -8.11 8.68 18.36
CA ALA A 613 -7.03 9.59 18.00
C ALA A 613 -6.87 10.74 19.00
N LEU A 614 -7.99 11.29 19.52
CA LEU A 614 -7.99 12.30 20.58
C LEU A 614 -7.42 11.74 21.89
N VAL A 615 -7.76 10.50 22.23
CA VAL A 615 -7.24 9.82 23.43
C VAL A 615 -5.74 9.57 23.32
N GLU A 616 -5.24 9.18 22.14
CA GLU A 616 -3.82 8.89 21.93
C GLU A 616 -2.92 10.10 22.25
N ILE A 617 -3.28 11.30 21.77
CA ILE A 617 -2.49 12.52 22.04
C ILE A 617 -2.50 12.89 23.52
N VAL A 618 -3.61 12.69 24.22
CA VAL A 618 -3.72 12.97 25.66
C VAL A 618 -2.88 11.97 26.46
N LEU A 619 -3.04 10.66 26.22
CA LEU A 619 -2.31 9.62 26.96
C LEU A 619 -0.80 9.68 26.72
N LYS A 620 -0.37 10.00 25.50
CA LYS A 620 1.04 10.23 25.18
C LYS A 620 1.64 11.38 26.00
N ASN A 621 0.83 12.38 26.33
CA ASN A 621 1.22 13.55 27.12
C ASN A 621 0.70 13.47 28.57
N SER A 622 0.49 12.27 29.10
CA SER A 622 -0.03 12.02 30.46
C SER A 622 0.85 12.53 31.60
N HIS A 623 2.10 12.90 31.31
CA HIS A 623 3.01 13.56 32.25
C HIS A 623 2.69 15.04 32.46
N ILE A 624 1.85 15.64 31.60
CA ILE A 624 1.38 17.02 31.74
C ILE A 624 0.12 17.00 32.62
N PRO A 625 0.08 17.73 33.75
CA PRO A 625 -1.07 17.75 34.63
C PRO A 625 -2.27 18.43 33.94
N VAL A 626 -3.43 17.80 34.00
CA VAL A 626 -4.70 18.35 33.51
C VAL A 626 -5.84 17.83 34.38
N ASP A 627 -6.64 18.75 34.91
CA ASP A 627 -7.73 18.40 35.83
C ASP A 627 -9.04 18.23 35.07
N VAL A 628 -9.26 19.03 34.02
CA VAL A 628 -10.48 19.00 33.19
C VAL A 628 -10.14 19.26 31.72
N LEU A 629 -10.83 18.56 30.82
CA LEU A 629 -10.71 18.73 29.36
C LEU A 629 -11.98 19.35 28.76
N LEU A 630 -11.81 20.45 28.02
CA LEU A 630 -12.82 20.99 27.12
C LEU A 630 -12.65 20.36 25.74
N ILE A 631 -13.71 19.73 25.24
CA ILE A 631 -13.72 19.03 23.95
C ILE A 631 -14.61 19.81 22.98
N ASP A 632 -14.10 20.16 21.79
CA ASP A 632 -14.94 20.70 20.71
C ASP A 632 -15.88 19.60 20.19
N GLY A 633 -17.11 19.62 20.65
CA GLY A 633 -18.09 18.56 20.42
C GLY A 633 -19.02 18.34 21.59
N ASN A 634 -19.98 17.44 21.42
CA ASN A 634 -21.01 17.19 22.43
C ASN A 634 -20.58 16.13 23.46
N GLY A 635 -21.06 16.28 24.70
CA GLY A 635 -21.02 15.26 25.75
C GLY A 635 -22.34 14.51 25.83
N ARG A 636 -23.04 14.60 26.97
CA ARG A 636 -24.36 13.99 27.18
C ARG A 636 -25.44 14.54 26.26
N PHE A 637 -25.27 15.73 25.67
CA PHE A 637 -26.14 16.27 24.63
C PHE A 637 -25.93 15.56 23.29
N HIS A 638 -26.33 14.29 23.24
CA HIS A 638 -26.19 13.39 22.11
C HIS A 638 -27.39 12.43 22.07
N SER A 639 -27.76 11.91 20.89
CA SER A 639 -28.96 11.07 20.71
C SER A 639 -28.97 9.83 21.63
N ARG A 640 -27.78 9.33 21.96
CA ARG A 640 -27.55 8.19 22.89
C ARG A 640 -27.01 8.61 24.26
N ARG A 641 -27.10 9.88 24.61
CA ARG A 641 -26.54 10.47 25.85
C ARG A 641 -25.04 10.18 26.06
N CYS A 642 -24.30 9.98 24.98
CA CYS A 642 -22.88 9.62 25.00
C CYS A 642 -22.16 10.14 23.75
N GLY A 643 -21.86 11.44 23.75
CA GLY A 643 -21.12 12.12 22.69
C GLY A 643 -19.61 11.95 22.82
N LEU A 644 -18.88 12.67 21.96
CA LEU A 644 -17.43 12.63 21.87
C LEU A 644 -16.74 12.93 23.21
N ALA A 645 -17.19 13.97 23.93
CA ALA A 645 -16.58 14.37 25.19
C ALA A 645 -16.69 13.27 26.26
N THR A 646 -17.87 12.64 26.35
CA THR A 646 -18.12 11.53 27.28
C THR A 646 -17.22 10.32 26.98
N HIS A 647 -17.04 9.97 25.70
CA HIS A 647 -16.14 8.87 25.31
C HIS A 647 -14.68 9.17 25.59
N VAL A 648 -14.20 10.37 25.26
CA VAL A 648 -12.82 10.78 25.53
C VAL A 648 -12.56 10.77 27.04
N GLY A 649 -13.48 11.31 27.85
CA GLY A 649 -13.35 11.30 29.31
C GLY A 649 -13.30 9.90 29.90
N TYR A 650 -14.17 8.99 29.45
CA TYR A 650 -14.15 7.60 29.89
C TYR A 650 -12.84 6.87 29.53
N LEU A 651 -12.29 7.12 28.35
CA LEU A 651 -11.08 6.45 27.87
C LEU A 651 -9.79 7.01 28.47
N THR A 652 -9.77 8.31 28.78
CA THR A 652 -8.63 8.96 29.42
C THR A 652 -8.66 8.86 30.94
N GLY A 653 -9.85 8.69 31.53
CA GLY A 653 -10.07 8.80 32.97
C GLY A 653 -10.07 10.25 33.48
N ILE A 654 -10.14 11.23 32.57
CA ILE A 654 -10.07 12.66 32.90
C ILE A 654 -11.48 13.27 32.83
N PRO A 655 -11.86 14.14 33.77
CA PRO A 655 -13.10 14.90 33.69
C PRO A 655 -13.20 15.71 32.38
N THR A 656 -14.36 15.67 31.72
CA THR A 656 -14.55 16.29 30.40
C THR A 656 -15.84 17.08 30.31
N ILE A 657 -15.80 18.14 29.51
CA ILE A 657 -16.93 19.00 29.17
C ILE A 657 -17.03 19.08 27.64
N GLY A 658 -18.23 18.86 27.11
CA GLY A 658 -18.51 19.06 25.69
C GLY A 658 -18.95 20.49 25.42
N VAL A 659 -18.27 21.16 24.50
CA VAL A 659 -18.62 22.51 24.02
C VAL A 659 -18.83 22.44 22.52
N SER A 660 -20.07 22.54 22.06
CA SER A 660 -20.41 22.52 20.63
C SER A 660 -20.75 23.92 20.11
N LYS A 661 -20.30 24.23 18.88
CA LYS A 661 -20.63 25.46 18.15
C LYS A 661 -21.94 25.35 17.36
N SER A 662 -22.49 24.14 17.23
CA SER A 662 -23.68 23.84 16.43
C SER A 662 -24.73 23.11 17.25
N PHE A 663 -26.00 23.40 16.96
CA PHE A 663 -27.12 22.71 17.59
C PHE A 663 -27.27 21.29 17.04
N LEU A 664 -27.31 20.29 17.92
CA LEU A 664 -27.47 18.90 17.52
C LEU A 664 -28.95 18.52 17.46
N SER A 665 -29.60 18.85 16.33
CA SER A 665 -31.03 18.63 16.11
C SER A 665 -31.48 17.18 16.30
N SER A 666 -30.61 16.19 16.03
CA SER A 666 -30.93 14.77 16.19
C SER A 666 -31.28 14.37 17.63
N VAL A 667 -30.78 15.09 18.63
CA VAL A 667 -31.11 14.83 20.05
C VAL A 667 -32.59 15.08 20.30
N ILE A 668 -33.07 16.24 19.87
CA ILE A 668 -34.45 16.70 20.09
C ILE A 668 -35.43 15.88 19.26
N ILE A 669 -35.06 15.52 18.02
CA ILE A 669 -35.86 14.61 17.18
C ILE A 669 -36.01 13.24 17.87
N ASN A 670 -34.95 12.71 18.46
CA ASN A 670 -35.00 11.42 19.14
C ASN A 670 -35.82 11.47 20.45
N ASP A 671 -35.91 12.64 21.08
CA ASP A 671 -36.76 12.90 22.23
C ASP A 671 -38.25 13.15 21.84
N GLY A 672 -38.61 12.97 20.56
CA GLY A 672 -40.00 12.91 20.08
C GLY A 672 -40.52 14.17 19.36
N PHE A 673 -39.68 15.18 19.14
CA PHE A 673 -40.12 16.42 18.48
C PHE A 673 -40.18 16.29 16.95
N PRO A 674 -41.21 16.85 16.29
CA PRO A 674 -41.28 16.92 14.83
C PRO A 674 -40.12 17.71 14.24
N LYS A 675 -39.56 17.23 13.13
CA LYS A 675 -38.40 17.86 12.47
C LYS A 675 -38.63 19.33 12.08
N GLU A 676 -39.85 19.68 11.70
CA GLU A 676 -40.27 21.04 11.35
C GLU A 676 -40.19 22.00 12.55
N GLU A 677 -40.53 21.50 13.74
CA GLU A 677 -40.49 22.27 14.99
C GLU A 677 -39.05 22.48 15.49
N VAL A 678 -38.14 21.54 15.23
CA VAL A 678 -36.72 21.64 15.62
C VAL A 678 -36.00 22.79 14.91
N ASN A 679 -36.27 22.99 13.61
CA ASN A 679 -35.73 24.14 12.88
C ASN A 679 -36.26 25.47 13.45
N CYS A 680 -37.54 25.50 13.84
CA CYS A 680 -38.13 26.65 14.51
C CYS A 680 -37.45 26.91 15.88
N LEU A 681 -37.11 25.86 16.61
CA LEU A 681 -36.38 25.92 17.87
C LEU A 681 -34.98 26.54 17.70
N GLU A 682 -34.21 26.07 16.73
CA GLU A 682 -32.86 26.61 16.45
C GLU A 682 -32.92 28.09 16.06
N ASN A 683 -33.90 28.48 15.23
CA ASN A 683 -34.14 29.88 14.89
C ASN A 683 -34.49 30.72 16.12
N LYS A 684 -35.37 30.23 17.01
CA LYS A 684 -35.71 30.91 18.28
C LYS A 684 -34.48 31.12 19.17
N ILE A 685 -33.55 30.15 19.22
CA ILE A 685 -32.28 30.31 19.96
C ILE A 685 -31.49 31.48 19.38
N HIS A 686 -31.28 31.50 18.06
CA HIS A 686 -30.52 32.56 17.40
C HIS A 686 -31.18 33.93 17.54
N GLU A 687 -32.51 34.02 17.45
CA GLU A 687 -33.25 35.27 17.67
C GLU A 687 -33.07 35.79 19.10
N LYS A 688 -33.24 34.93 20.12
CA LYS A 688 -32.97 35.31 21.52
C LYS A 688 -31.52 35.74 21.72
N CYS A 689 -30.54 35.04 21.11
CA CYS A 689 -29.13 35.43 21.18
C CYS A 689 -28.89 36.83 20.58
N ARG A 690 -29.49 37.13 19.41
CA ARG A 690 -29.36 38.43 18.74
C ARG A 690 -30.03 39.57 19.52
N ALA A 691 -31.07 39.28 20.29
CA ALA A 691 -31.78 40.28 21.10
C ALA A 691 -31.00 40.70 22.36
N LEU A 692 -30.01 39.93 22.79
CA LEU A 692 -29.24 40.19 24.00
C LEU A 692 -27.98 41.00 23.72
N LYS A 693 -27.64 41.90 24.66
CA LYS A 693 -26.42 42.71 24.60
C LYS A 693 -25.26 42.11 25.39
N ASN A 694 -25.52 41.46 26.52
CA ASN A 694 -24.50 40.87 27.39
C ASN A 694 -24.47 39.33 27.34
N ALA A 695 -23.41 38.71 27.87
CA ALA A 695 -23.35 37.26 28.02
C ALA A 695 -24.54 36.73 28.85
N ALA A 696 -25.10 35.60 28.45
CA ALA A 696 -26.27 35.02 29.11
C ALA A 696 -26.34 33.50 28.95
N ILE A 697 -26.97 32.84 29.92
CA ILE A 697 -27.43 31.45 29.79
C ILE A 697 -28.90 31.50 29.40
N LEU A 698 -29.25 30.85 28.29
CA LEU A 698 -30.61 30.85 27.76
C LEU A 698 -31.39 29.62 28.22
N SER A 699 -32.66 29.84 28.54
CA SER A 699 -33.67 28.79 28.63
C SER A 699 -34.63 28.88 27.44
N ILE A 700 -34.89 27.74 26.81
CA ILE A 700 -35.73 27.59 25.63
C ILE A 700 -36.70 26.45 25.92
N ASP A 701 -37.99 26.75 25.86
CA ASP A 701 -39.03 25.72 26.03
C ASP A 701 -38.89 24.65 24.95
N GLY A 702 -38.93 23.38 25.36
CA GLY A 702 -38.70 22.23 24.48
C GLY A 702 -37.24 21.74 24.43
N ILE A 703 -36.32 22.41 25.13
CA ILE A 703 -34.95 21.91 25.36
C ILE A 703 -34.80 21.57 26.84
N ASP A 704 -34.45 20.32 27.13
CA ASP A 704 -34.15 19.90 28.49
C ASP A 704 -32.91 20.65 29.00
N ALA A 705 -33.15 21.54 29.96
CA ALA A 705 -32.09 22.32 30.56
C ALA A 705 -31.05 21.40 31.20
N ASP A 706 -31.44 20.29 31.83
CA ASP A 706 -30.54 19.39 32.56
C ASP A 706 -29.62 18.58 31.63
N LEU A 707 -29.88 18.63 30.33
CA LEU A 707 -29.07 17.99 29.31
C LEU A 707 -28.04 18.93 28.66
N VAL A 708 -28.43 20.20 28.42
CA VAL A 708 -27.60 21.18 27.72
C VAL A 708 -27.86 22.60 28.22
N ARG A 709 -26.79 23.38 28.41
CA ARG A 709 -26.88 24.82 28.65
C ARG A 709 -26.50 25.56 27.38
N ILE A 710 -27.36 26.50 26.98
CA ILE A 710 -27.11 27.38 25.83
C ILE A 710 -26.46 28.65 26.36
N VAL A 711 -25.18 28.80 26.09
CA VAL A 711 -24.38 29.94 26.54
C VAL A 711 -24.20 30.90 25.38
N ARG A 712 -24.64 32.15 25.54
CA ARG A 712 -24.37 33.22 24.60
C ARG A 712 -23.14 33.99 25.09
N PRO A 713 -21.99 33.93 24.38
CA PRO A 713 -20.83 34.77 24.69
C PRO A 713 -21.14 36.25 24.42
N GLU A 714 -20.57 37.18 25.19
CA GLU A 714 -20.77 38.62 24.96
C GLU A 714 -20.25 39.09 23.60
N SER A 715 -19.12 38.53 23.17
CA SER A 715 -18.41 38.82 21.92
C SER A 715 -19.07 38.26 20.66
N SER A 716 -20.16 37.49 20.77
CA SER A 716 -20.77 36.78 19.65
C SER A 716 -22.30 36.71 19.75
N VAL A 717 -22.97 36.61 18.60
CA VAL A 717 -24.40 36.30 18.52
C VAL A 717 -24.65 34.81 18.32
N ASN A 718 -23.61 34.02 18.06
CA ASN A 718 -23.70 32.58 17.93
C ASN A 718 -23.59 31.93 19.32
N PRO A 719 -24.55 31.07 19.69
CA PRO A 719 -24.52 30.36 20.97
C PRO A 719 -23.47 29.25 20.98
N LEU A 720 -23.06 28.88 22.19
CA LEU A 720 -22.38 27.63 22.50
C LEU A 720 -23.34 26.70 23.22
N TYR A 721 -23.25 25.41 22.91
CA TYR A 721 -24.03 24.36 23.55
C TYR A 721 -23.12 23.57 24.48
N VAL A 722 -23.25 23.82 25.78
CA VAL A 722 -22.43 23.19 26.82
C VAL A 722 -23.17 21.98 27.36
N SER A 723 -22.48 20.84 27.41
CA SER A 723 -23.01 19.61 27.98
C SER A 723 -21.97 18.91 28.84
N SER A 724 -22.43 18.26 29.91
CA SER A 724 -21.57 17.39 30.73
C SER A 724 -20.92 16.32 29.85
N GLY A 725 -19.61 16.10 29.97
CA GLY A 725 -18.92 14.99 29.31
C GLY A 725 -18.86 13.77 30.22
N TYR A 726 -17.88 13.75 31.12
CA TYR A 726 -17.57 12.67 32.07
C TYR A 726 -17.07 13.29 33.39
N MET A 727 -17.52 12.78 34.54
CA MET A 727 -17.10 13.22 35.89
C MET A 727 -17.29 14.72 36.22
N VAL A 728 -18.17 15.43 35.51
CA VAL A 728 -18.52 16.84 35.78
C VAL A 728 -20.03 17.00 35.63
N ASP A 729 -20.71 17.65 36.57
CA ASP A 729 -22.11 18.02 36.39
C ASP A 729 -22.28 19.23 35.45
N LEU A 730 -23.50 19.46 34.95
CA LEU A 730 -23.74 20.48 33.94
C LEU A 730 -23.56 21.92 34.46
N GLU A 731 -23.81 22.17 35.74
CA GLU A 731 -23.67 23.50 36.34
C GLU A 731 -22.20 23.87 36.50
N THR A 732 -21.40 22.95 37.05
CA THR A 732 -19.93 23.08 37.13
C THR A 732 -19.33 23.24 35.74
N ALA A 733 -19.75 22.41 34.78
CA ALA A 733 -19.29 22.48 33.40
C ALA A 733 -19.54 23.85 32.76
N THR A 734 -20.76 24.39 32.94
CA THR A 734 -21.15 25.69 32.39
C THR A 734 -20.36 26.83 33.04
N THR A 735 -20.17 26.77 34.36
CA THR A 735 -19.38 27.76 35.10
C THR A 735 -17.93 27.79 34.61
N MET A 736 -17.31 26.62 34.42
CA MET A 736 -15.95 26.51 33.88
C MET A 736 -15.85 27.06 32.46
N VAL A 737 -16.80 26.70 31.59
CA VAL A 737 -16.84 27.20 30.21
C VAL A 737 -16.93 28.73 30.18
N ILE A 738 -17.81 29.34 30.99
CA ILE A 738 -17.96 30.80 31.07
C ILE A 738 -16.66 31.46 31.56
N LYS A 739 -16.01 30.92 32.60
CA LYS A 739 -14.72 31.43 33.09
C LYS A 739 -13.60 31.31 32.06
N CYS A 740 -13.72 30.35 31.14
CA CYS A 740 -12.77 30.15 30.06
C CYS A 740 -13.04 31.00 28.80
N LEU A 741 -14.14 31.76 28.75
CA LEU A 741 -14.42 32.63 27.60
C LEU A 741 -13.46 33.83 27.60
N ARG A 742 -12.79 34.03 26.47
CA ARG A 742 -12.04 35.26 26.14
C ARG A 742 -12.67 35.97 24.95
N GLU A 743 -13.07 35.19 23.94
CA GLU A 743 -13.83 35.65 22.78
C GLU A 743 -15.15 34.86 22.69
N SER A 744 -15.49 34.35 21.50
CA SER A 744 -16.73 33.63 21.22
C SER A 744 -16.70 32.16 21.59
N ILE A 745 -15.51 31.63 21.90
CA ILE A 745 -15.21 30.24 22.20
C ILE A 745 -14.27 30.22 23.42
N PRO A 746 -14.33 29.20 24.31
CA PRO A 746 -13.41 29.06 25.42
C PRO A 746 -11.96 28.99 24.95
N GLU A 747 -11.06 29.69 25.63
CA GLU A 747 -9.66 29.85 25.22
C GLU A 747 -8.92 28.52 24.94
N PRO A 748 -9.07 27.46 25.77
CA PRO A 748 -8.44 26.17 25.48
C PRO A 748 -8.85 25.56 24.13
N ILE A 749 -10.14 25.64 23.78
CA ILE A 749 -10.65 25.13 22.49
C ILE A 749 -10.25 26.08 21.36
N ARG A 750 -10.37 27.39 21.58
CA ARG A 750 -10.05 28.41 20.58
C ARG A 750 -8.60 28.31 20.11
N LEU A 751 -7.65 28.15 21.04
CA LEU A 751 -6.24 27.94 20.70
C LEU A 751 -6.06 26.68 19.85
N CYS A 752 -6.71 25.57 20.22
CA CYS A 752 -6.59 24.32 19.47
C CYS A 752 -7.18 24.42 18.05
N ASP A 753 -8.36 25.01 17.88
CA ASP A 753 -9.02 25.22 16.58
C ASP A 753 -8.18 26.11 15.65
N LEU A 754 -7.58 27.18 16.18
CA LEU A 754 -6.70 28.05 15.40
C LEU A 754 -5.43 27.32 14.93
N ARG A 755 -4.81 26.54 15.82
CA ARG A 755 -3.58 25.80 15.50
C ARG A 755 -3.83 24.67 14.51
N SER A 756 -4.85 23.84 14.76
CA SER A 756 -5.19 22.69 13.92
C SER A 756 -5.50 23.15 12.48
N ARG A 757 -6.31 24.20 12.31
CA ARG A 757 -6.61 24.80 10.99
C ARG A 757 -5.39 25.42 10.32
N ALA A 758 -4.60 26.21 11.05
CA ALA A 758 -3.39 26.83 10.49
C ALA A 758 -2.39 25.77 9.98
N LEU A 759 -2.29 24.63 10.67
CA LEU A 759 -1.46 23.50 10.23
C LEU A 759 -2.05 22.76 9.04
N VAL A 760 -3.38 22.57 8.98
CA VAL A 760 -4.04 22.00 7.79
C VAL A 760 -3.74 22.85 6.58
N ASP A 761 -3.87 24.18 6.74
CA ASP A 761 -3.61 25.10 5.66
C ASP A 761 -2.15 25.06 5.23
N LYS A 762 -1.22 25.21 6.18
CA LYS A 762 0.22 25.17 5.94
C LYS A 762 0.69 23.89 5.24
N PHE A 763 0.13 22.74 5.61
CA PHE A 763 0.62 21.45 5.13
C PHE A 763 -0.07 20.94 3.88
N PHE A 764 -1.33 21.32 3.62
CA PHE A 764 -2.12 20.72 2.55
C PHE A 764 -2.80 21.73 1.62
N ASN A 765 -2.95 22.99 2.04
CA ASN A 765 -3.66 24.01 1.28
C ASN A 765 -2.79 25.16 0.73
N VAL A 766 -1.49 25.18 1.06
CA VAL A 766 -0.45 26.00 0.41
C VAL A 766 0.13 25.22 -0.76
#